data_AF-A0A099Y366-F1
#
_entry.id   AF-A0A099Y366-F1
#
_cell.length_a   1.000
_cell.length_b   1.000
_cell.length_c   1.000
_cell.angle_alpha   90.00
_cell.angle_beta   90.00
_cell.angle_gamma   90.00
#
_symmetry.space_group_name_H-M   'P 1'
#
loop_
_entity.id
_entity.type
_entity.pdbx_description
1 polymer ?
#
loop_
_entity_poly.entity_id
_entity_poly.type
_entity_poly.pdbx_seq_one_letter_code
_entity_poly.pdbx_strand_id
1 'polypeptide(L)'
;MKIKIHYLIFTSIFLFTSCSKEPEYDFYADFYSNANTSATTNDLIGTWAIFNIEFDENKSQVPINYQECGRDYLVFEENGVYKEYLYQSNNCDFTLNTLSWELNQGIITLSNQQNESDEAVITKLNSNELIFKSKFDIDDDGNLEIFKAYLKPYTPIEIDVVSETFNRNLSPEYRNLISYIWQPYQGNEEFVSYDIYRSSGANCSKNNAVLIETITDSNITIFTDLTPPAEERLCYFLKVNIKSKTLGESDIQSIDTYTLEASYVNLEDPKVINNTIHLNWEKSDMPYFSHYEISYSNFPPNITGYGQQIVSVVKITNINSTSFIDENPPYLENPFYKINVYDIFGNKTYDYTEGYKTYLEVDFRRDEIINLNNIQSYANHQNKPIVYFLGAESGSSYSYIHKYNYETNTTEVISDKPVNISTELPIEFFNTTYGEEVFLAQGSVLEVYDANTLEFKYELKFSQIYSIDDFLYTSSGFWFFTDGDYIFSFSRDNDKLILIDKKLHFSAHQSGYNYSVVEIKNNQLLLGHKNEAYSILYAINTDGFLTQTKTIDIIIDQDRKRNMQFNIAENFIINYKKNKVYSSDNFSVTSTFPYPNFSSGISKNGKEIYGSNNDENWNITDDSKHEKKAVVYNRETQLFDYYITKGYSHVIFEDFQGKIISISSGMKKEGLFRKINNKEDLFIEVIE
;
A
#
# COMPACT_ATOMS: atom_id res chain seq x y z
N MET A 1 14.73 -51.92 35.91
CA MET A 1 14.90 -52.16 34.45
C MET A 1 16.17 -52.98 34.40
N LYS A 2 16.07 -54.31 34.27
CA LYS A 2 17.23 -55.22 34.40
C LYS A 2 18.39 -54.63 33.60
N ILE A 3 19.58 -54.50 34.21
CA ILE A 3 20.80 -54.09 33.51
C ILE A 3 21.00 -55.11 32.39
N LYS A 4 20.89 -54.63 31.17
CA LYS A 4 20.69 -55.47 30.00
C LYS A 4 21.57 -54.90 28.90
N ILE A 5 22.79 -55.44 28.75
CA ILE A 5 23.71 -55.26 27.61
C ILE A 5 23.04 -55.90 26.37
N HIS A 6 21.91 -55.35 25.93
CA HIS A 6 20.88 -56.13 25.21
C HIS A 6 20.77 -55.91 23.70
N TYR A 7 21.62 -55.08 23.09
CA TYR A 7 21.42 -54.75 21.68
C TYR A 7 22.60 -55.06 20.75
N LEU A 8 23.70 -55.63 21.25
CA LEU A 8 24.90 -55.84 20.41
C LEU A 8 25.00 -57.22 19.71
N ILE A 9 24.12 -58.19 20.02
CA ILE A 9 24.34 -59.62 19.65
C ILE A 9 23.23 -60.24 18.77
N PHE A 10 22.26 -59.47 18.26
CA PHE A 10 21.07 -60.09 17.64
C PHE A 10 21.13 -60.43 16.13
N THR A 11 22.31 -60.50 15.50
CA THR A 11 22.38 -60.78 14.05
C THR A 11 23.56 -61.63 13.59
N SER A 12 23.79 -62.76 14.26
CA SER A 12 24.39 -63.95 13.64
C SER A 12 24.47 -65.05 14.68
N ILE A 13 23.66 -66.09 14.52
CA ILE A 13 23.96 -67.50 14.76
C ILE A 13 22.61 -68.23 14.61
N PHE A 14 22.36 -68.73 13.41
CA PHE A 14 21.38 -69.80 13.18
C PHE A 14 22.16 -71.03 12.79
N LEU A 15 21.77 -72.16 13.40
CA LEU A 15 22.24 -73.54 13.19
C LEU A 15 23.53 -73.88 13.96
N PHE A 16 23.41 -74.71 15.01
CA PHE A 16 23.75 -76.14 15.01
C PHE A 16 23.22 -76.80 16.28
N THR A 17 22.32 -77.79 16.14
CA THR A 17 21.95 -78.70 17.24
C THR A 17 22.78 -79.97 17.15
N SER A 18 23.50 -80.32 18.22
CA SER A 18 23.99 -81.69 18.47
C SER A 18 24.23 -81.89 19.97
N CYS A 19 23.39 -82.71 20.60
CA CYS A 19 23.55 -83.15 22.00
C CYS A 19 24.70 -84.15 22.14
N SER A 20 25.63 -83.88 23.06
CA SER A 20 26.35 -84.92 23.81
C SER A 20 26.33 -84.58 25.29
N LYS A 21 25.98 -85.57 26.13
CA LYS A 21 26.04 -85.46 27.60
C LYS A 21 27.50 -85.32 28.05
N GLU A 22 27.83 -84.15 28.58
CA GLU A 22 29.10 -83.86 29.25
C GLU A 22 28.92 -83.77 30.78
N PRO A 23 30.01 -83.96 31.57
CA PRO A 23 30.01 -83.96 33.04
C PRO A 23 29.52 -82.63 33.65
N GLU A 24 29.21 -82.62 34.96
CA GLU A 24 28.80 -81.43 35.72
C GLU A 24 29.70 -80.23 35.41
N TYR A 25 29.19 -79.31 34.59
CA TYR A 25 29.84 -78.06 34.22
C TYR A 25 29.64 -77.03 35.33
N ASP A 26 30.71 -76.62 36.01
CA ASP A 26 30.69 -75.54 37.00
C ASP A 26 30.82 -74.17 36.31
N PHE A 27 29.67 -73.64 35.91
CA PHE A 27 29.53 -72.34 35.26
C PHE A 27 30.23 -71.20 36.02
N TYR A 28 30.15 -71.18 37.37
CA TYR A 28 30.72 -70.10 38.16
C TYR A 28 32.24 -70.20 38.22
N ALA A 29 32.79 -71.41 38.39
CA ALA A 29 34.23 -71.62 38.32
C ALA A 29 34.80 -71.19 36.95
N ASP A 30 34.09 -71.48 35.86
CA ASP A 30 34.51 -71.06 34.52
C ASP A 30 34.38 -69.55 34.28
N PHE A 31 33.32 -68.91 34.79
CA PHE A 31 33.13 -67.45 34.64
C PHE A 31 34.26 -66.64 35.30
N TYR A 32 34.64 -66.97 36.53
CA TYR A 32 35.73 -66.30 37.23
C TYR A 32 37.13 -66.83 36.89
N SER A 33 37.24 -67.89 36.08
CA SER A 33 38.54 -68.45 35.70
C SER A 33 39.36 -67.44 34.88
N ASN A 34 40.67 -67.41 35.15
CA ASN A 34 41.64 -66.52 34.50
C ASN A 34 41.39 -65.02 34.71
N ALA A 35 40.72 -64.63 35.80
CA ALA A 35 40.60 -63.24 36.20
C ALA A 35 42.00 -62.58 36.33
N ASN A 36 42.19 -61.45 35.66
CA ASN A 36 43.41 -60.66 35.67
C ASN A 36 43.47 -59.84 36.96
N THR A 37 43.91 -60.46 38.04
CA THR A 37 43.98 -59.83 39.38
C THR A 37 44.96 -58.65 39.46
N SER A 38 45.82 -58.44 38.45
CA SER A 38 46.70 -57.26 38.34
C SER A 38 46.11 -56.10 37.55
N ALA A 39 44.87 -56.21 37.04
CA ALA A 39 44.17 -55.11 36.37
C ALA A 39 43.99 -53.92 37.33
N THR A 40 44.32 -52.71 36.89
CA THR A 40 44.17 -51.49 37.68
C THR A 40 43.08 -50.58 37.11
N THR A 41 42.47 -49.76 37.96
CA THR A 41 41.49 -48.73 37.57
C THR A 41 42.05 -47.79 36.51
N ASN A 42 43.31 -47.38 36.65
CA ASN A 42 43.97 -46.45 35.72
C ASN A 42 44.12 -47.03 34.31
N ASP A 43 44.34 -48.35 34.20
CA ASP A 43 44.44 -49.00 32.89
C ASP A 43 43.07 -49.20 32.24
N LEU A 44 41.98 -49.16 33.02
CA LEU A 44 40.61 -49.35 32.55
C LEU A 44 39.94 -48.03 32.15
N ILE A 45 40.30 -46.92 32.80
CA ILE A 45 39.78 -45.57 32.50
C ILE A 45 40.04 -45.23 31.04
N GLY A 46 38.99 -44.77 30.37
CA GLY A 46 39.02 -44.40 28.95
C GLY A 46 37.85 -44.95 28.15
N THR A 47 37.91 -44.72 26.84
CA THR A 47 36.86 -45.11 25.90
C THR A 47 37.26 -46.37 25.15
N TRP A 48 36.36 -47.36 25.12
CA TRP A 48 36.58 -48.68 24.56
C TRP A 48 35.45 -49.06 23.61
N ALA A 49 35.76 -49.76 22.52
CA ALA A 49 34.76 -50.33 21.63
C ALA A 49 35.02 -51.83 21.43
N ILE A 50 33.95 -52.62 21.27
CA ILE A 50 34.03 -54.06 21.04
C ILE A 50 34.35 -54.32 19.57
N PHE A 51 35.43 -55.08 19.33
CA PHE A 51 35.85 -55.48 17.99
C PHE A 51 35.52 -56.93 17.67
N ASN A 52 35.58 -57.82 18.67
CA ASN A 52 35.26 -59.23 18.50
C ASN A 52 34.54 -59.78 19.72
N ILE A 53 33.71 -60.80 19.53
CA ILE A 53 33.09 -61.61 20.58
C ILE A 53 33.49 -63.07 20.33
N GLU A 54 33.76 -63.81 21.40
CA GLU A 54 34.00 -65.26 21.36
C GLU A 54 32.96 -65.98 22.20
N PHE A 55 32.33 -66.99 21.59
CA PHE A 55 31.35 -67.88 22.20
C PHE A 55 31.61 -69.31 21.71
N ASP A 56 31.63 -70.29 22.62
CA ASP A 56 31.94 -71.70 22.33
C ASP A 56 33.21 -71.87 21.45
N GLU A 57 34.30 -71.21 21.88
CA GLU A 57 35.61 -71.12 21.18
C GLU A 57 35.59 -70.52 19.76
N ASN A 58 34.43 -70.08 19.26
CA ASN A 58 34.28 -69.42 17.97
C ASN A 58 34.34 -67.90 18.13
N LYS A 59 35.39 -67.30 17.56
CA LYS A 59 35.61 -65.86 17.57
C LYS A 59 35.04 -65.20 16.32
N SER A 60 34.13 -64.25 16.50
CA SER A 60 33.48 -63.48 15.45
C SER A 60 33.75 -61.99 15.59
N GLN A 61 33.91 -61.30 14.47
CA GLN A 61 34.07 -59.84 14.45
C GLN A 61 32.72 -59.17 14.68
N VAL A 62 32.69 -58.16 15.55
CA VAL A 62 31.50 -57.31 15.74
C VAL A 62 31.43 -56.30 14.59
N PRO A 63 30.36 -56.32 13.76
CA PRO A 63 30.22 -55.37 12.67
C PRO A 63 30.01 -53.95 13.19
N ILE A 64 30.26 -52.97 12.33
CA ILE A 64 29.82 -51.60 12.58
C ILE A 64 28.36 -51.53 12.12
N ASN A 65 27.43 -51.31 13.05
CA ASN A 65 25.99 -51.29 12.76
C ASN A 65 25.63 -50.12 11.81
N TYR A 66 26.25 -48.95 12.02
CA TYR A 66 26.03 -47.74 11.23
C TYR A 66 27.38 -47.12 10.85
N GLN A 67 27.81 -47.34 9.60
CA GLN A 67 29.17 -47.02 9.16
C GLN A 67 29.53 -45.53 9.34
N GLU A 68 28.56 -44.64 9.17
CA GLU A 68 28.70 -43.17 9.32
C GLU A 68 28.96 -42.75 10.78
N CYS A 69 28.45 -43.51 11.76
CA CYS A 69 28.48 -43.17 13.19
C CYS A 69 29.67 -43.81 13.93
N GLY A 70 30.29 -44.82 13.33
CA GLY A 70 31.32 -45.62 13.96
C GLY A 70 30.75 -46.72 14.87
N ARG A 71 31.52 -47.13 15.89
CA ARG A 71 31.15 -48.25 16.76
C ARG A 71 30.42 -47.74 18.00
N ASP A 72 29.49 -48.55 18.50
CA ASP A 72 29.03 -48.45 19.87
C ASP A 72 30.23 -48.53 20.82
N TYR A 73 30.21 -47.72 21.88
CA TYR A 73 31.37 -47.57 22.75
C TYR A 73 30.98 -47.39 24.21
N LEU A 74 31.94 -47.74 25.06
CA LEU A 74 31.83 -47.72 26.51
C LEU A 74 32.88 -46.75 27.05
N VAL A 75 32.55 -46.03 28.13
CA VAL A 75 33.45 -45.09 28.78
C VAL A 75 33.52 -45.42 30.27
N PHE A 76 34.72 -45.65 30.77
CA PHE A 76 35.00 -45.76 32.21
C PHE A 76 35.62 -44.44 32.68
N GLU A 77 34.89 -43.68 33.49
CA GLU A 77 35.33 -42.39 34.03
C GLU A 77 36.03 -42.55 35.40
N GLU A 78 36.96 -41.65 35.72
CA GLU A 78 37.74 -41.67 36.98
C GLU A 78 36.88 -41.56 38.24
N ASN A 79 35.71 -40.95 38.14
CA ASN A 79 34.75 -40.76 39.23
C ASN A 79 33.89 -42.01 39.52
N GLY A 80 34.16 -43.15 38.86
CA GLY A 80 33.37 -44.38 39.00
C GLY A 80 32.09 -44.39 38.17
N VAL A 81 31.91 -43.46 37.23
CA VAL A 81 30.77 -43.45 36.29
C VAL A 81 31.12 -44.26 35.03
N TYR A 82 30.20 -45.14 34.65
CA TYR A 82 30.25 -45.93 33.42
C TYR A 82 29.19 -45.39 32.48
N LYS A 83 29.56 -45.16 31.22
CA LYS A 83 28.64 -44.75 30.16
C LYS A 83 28.73 -45.72 28.99
N GLU A 84 27.59 -46.03 28.40
CA GLU A 84 27.49 -46.83 27.19
C GLU A 84 26.65 -46.07 26.16
N TYR A 85 27.21 -45.90 24.97
CA TYR A 85 26.62 -45.20 23.84
C TYR A 85 26.26 -46.21 22.77
N LEU A 86 24.96 -46.38 22.52
CA LEU A 86 24.41 -47.35 21.59
C LEU A 86 23.68 -46.65 20.45
N TYR A 87 24.27 -46.61 19.26
CA TYR A 87 23.62 -46.02 18.10
C TYR A 87 22.37 -46.82 17.70
N GLN A 88 21.33 -46.12 17.27
CA GLN A 88 20.00 -46.69 16.95
C GLN A 88 19.63 -46.53 15.48
N SER A 89 20.35 -45.70 14.72
CA SER A 89 20.02 -45.37 13.33
C SER A 89 21.27 -44.91 12.56
N ASN A 90 21.16 -44.84 11.22
CA ASN A 90 22.18 -44.23 10.36
C ASN A 90 22.32 -42.70 10.57
N ASN A 91 21.41 -42.07 11.31
CA ASN A 91 21.48 -40.65 11.66
C ASN A 91 22.31 -40.42 12.94
N CYS A 92 22.88 -41.49 13.49
CA CYS A 92 23.75 -41.46 14.66
C CYS A 92 23.09 -41.00 15.96
N ASP A 93 21.76 -41.09 16.02
CA ASP A 93 21.02 -41.05 17.29
C ASP A 93 21.48 -42.23 18.17
N PHE A 94 21.69 -41.98 19.46
CA PHE A 94 22.12 -43.02 20.40
C PHE A 94 21.28 -43.07 21.67
N THR A 95 21.25 -44.24 22.29
CA THR A 95 20.79 -44.42 23.67
C THR A 95 22.00 -44.37 24.59
N LEU A 96 21.93 -43.53 25.64
CA LEU A 96 22.96 -43.44 26.68
C LEU A 96 22.52 -44.20 27.92
N ASN A 97 23.28 -45.24 28.28
CA ASN A 97 23.14 -45.90 29.57
C ASN A 97 24.22 -45.37 30.52
N THR A 98 23.83 -44.98 31.73
CA THR A 98 24.77 -44.53 32.78
C THR A 98 24.65 -45.44 34.00
N LEU A 99 25.77 -46.03 34.43
CA LEU A 99 25.89 -46.90 35.59
C LEU A 99 27.04 -46.43 36.49
N SER A 100 27.13 -46.96 37.70
CA SER A 100 28.34 -46.86 38.52
C SER A 100 29.20 -48.11 38.29
N TRP A 101 30.53 -47.97 38.33
CA TRP A 101 31.44 -49.10 38.18
C TRP A 101 32.50 -49.15 39.27
N GLU A 102 32.88 -50.36 39.63
CA GLU A 102 33.96 -50.66 40.57
C GLU A 102 34.83 -51.79 40.02
N LEU A 103 36.14 -51.77 40.29
CA LEU A 103 37.06 -52.85 39.90
C LEU A 103 37.68 -53.47 41.15
N ASN A 104 37.47 -54.78 41.34
CA ASN A 104 38.07 -55.54 42.44
C ASN A 104 38.61 -56.88 41.95
N GLN A 105 39.92 -57.13 42.17
CA GLN A 105 40.59 -58.39 41.79
C GLN A 105 40.33 -58.85 40.33
N GLY A 106 40.25 -57.90 39.39
CA GLY A 106 39.99 -58.21 37.97
C GLY A 106 38.51 -58.40 37.63
N ILE A 107 37.58 -58.11 38.55
CA ILE A 107 36.13 -58.16 38.33
C ILE A 107 35.60 -56.72 38.31
N ILE A 108 34.97 -56.34 37.20
CA ILE A 108 34.21 -55.10 37.06
C ILE A 108 32.80 -55.36 37.56
N THR A 109 32.34 -54.59 38.54
CA THR A 109 30.95 -54.59 38.98
C THR A 109 30.27 -53.34 38.47
N LEU A 110 29.24 -53.50 37.63
CA LEU A 110 28.41 -52.42 37.12
C LEU A 110 27.11 -52.37 37.93
N SER A 111 26.71 -51.21 38.44
CA SER A 111 25.51 -51.06 39.27
C SER A 111 24.63 -49.90 38.81
N ASN A 112 23.31 -50.10 38.85
CA ASN A 112 22.33 -49.05 38.57
C ASN A 112 21.82 -48.41 39.87
N GLN A 113 20.98 -47.37 39.74
CA GLN A 113 20.38 -46.66 40.88
C GLN A 113 19.40 -47.52 41.70
N GLN A 114 19.05 -48.72 41.23
CA GLN A 114 18.15 -49.67 41.88
C GLN A 114 18.91 -50.78 42.62
N ASN A 115 20.26 -50.66 42.73
CA ASN A 115 21.17 -51.67 43.29
C ASN A 115 21.11 -53.04 42.57
N GLU A 116 20.61 -53.08 41.33
CA GLU A 116 20.87 -54.22 40.47
C GLU A 116 22.33 -54.13 40.01
N SER A 117 23.05 -55.26 40.00
CA SER A 117 24.44 -55.31 39.60
C SER A 117 24.69 -56.40 38.57
N ASP A 118 25.59 -56.11 37.63
CA ASP A 118 26.15 -57.09 36.71
C ASP A 118 27.67 -57.13 36.85
N GLU A 119 28.28 -58.24 36.49
CA GLU A 119 29.71 -58.46 36.64
C GLU A 119 30.37 -58.82 35.32
N ALA A 120 31.55 -58.26 35.08
CA ALA A 120 32.42 -58.63 33.98
C ALA A 120 33.82 -59.00 34.51
N VAL A 121 34.34 -60.16 34.12
CA VAL A 121 35.64 -60.66 34.59
C VAL A 121 36.72 -60.33 33.56
N ILE A 122 37.60 -59.39 33.87
CA ILE A 122 38.74 -59.03 33.03
C ILE A 122 39.68 -60.23 32.94
N THR A 123 39.98 -60.69 31.73
CA THR A 123 40.97 -61.74 31.46
C THR A 123 42.27 -61.17 30.90
N LYS A 124 42.23 -59.93 30.36
CA LYS A 124 43.40 -59.18 29.92
C LYS A 124 43.10 -57.68 29.91
N LEU A 125 44.03 -56.86 30.39
CA LEU A 125 43.95 -55.40 30.32
C LEU A 125 45.35 -54.83 30.12
N ASN A 126 45.50 -53.98 29.09
CA ASN A 126 46.68 -53.13 28.86
C ASN A 126 46.26 -51.94 28.00
N SER A 127 47.20 -51.04 27.68
CA SER A 127 46.93 -49.82 26.91
C SER A 127 46.34 -50.03 25.51
N ASN A 128 46.34 -51.25 24.97
CA ASN A 128 45.89 -51.56 23.61
C ASN A 128 44.66 -52.45 23.55
N GLU A 129 44.30 -53.14 24.64
CA GLU A 129 43.16 -54.05 24.65
C GLU A 129 42.60 -54.28 26.06
N LEU A 130 41.28 -54.45 26.09
CA LEU A 130 40.52 -54.90 27.25
C LEU A 130 39.77 -56.16 26.82
N ILE A 131 39.98 -57.28 27.51
CA ILE A 131 39.27 -58.53 27.26
C ILE A 131 38.58 -58.93 28.55
N PHE A 132 37.26 -59.08 28.52
CA PHE A 132 36.48 -59.54 29.67
C PHE A 132 35.48 -60.62 29.29
N LYS A 133 35.13 -61.46 30.27
CA LYS A 133 34.01 -62.39 30.23
C LYS A 133 32.76 -61.70 30.78
N SER A 134 31.61 -61.95 30.17
CA SER A 134 30.31 -61.49 30.67
C SER A 134 29.27 -62.61 30.53
N LYS A 135 28.21 -62.54 31.33
CA LYS A 135 27.12 -63.52 31.35
C LYS A 135 25.93 -63.00 30.53
N PHE A 136 25.36 -63.81 29.66
CA PHE A 136 24.21 -63.42 28.85
C PHE A 136 23.39 -64.65 28.48
N ASP A 137 22.06 -64.53 28.52
CA ASP A 137 21.10 -65.54 28.04
C ASP A 137 20.88 -65.29 26.55
N ILE A 138 21.59 -66.03 25.69
CA ILE A 138 21.66 -65.77 24.25
C ILE A 138 20.40 -66.29 23.53
N ASP A 139 19.83 -67.41 23.98
CA ASP A 139 18.70 -68.08 23.34
C ASP A 139 17.34 -67.88 24.06
N ASP A 140 17.32 -67.05 25.10
CA ASP A 140 16.14 -66.68 25.91
C ASP A 140 15.49 -67.91 26.57
N ASP A 141 16.29 -68.94 26.88
CA ASP A 141 15.86 -70.17 27.55
C ASP A 141 15.90 -70.05 29.09
N GLY A 142 16.43 -68.94 29.60
CA GLY A 142 16.58 -68.64 31.03
C GLY A 142 17.90 -69.07 31.64
N ASN A 143 18.77 -69.76 30.90
CA ASN A 143 20.14 -70.07 31.29
C ASN A 143 21.07 -68.93 30.86
N LEU A 144 22.16 -68.76 31.60
CA LEU A 144 23.20 -67.79 31.22
C LEU A 144 24.33 -68.54 30.55
N GLU A 145 24.86 -67.96 29.47
CA GLU A 145 26.09 -68.36 28.83
C GLU A 145 27.23 -67.38 29.12
N ILE A 146 28.48 -67.85 29.00
CA ILE A 146 29.68 -67.00 29.11
C ILE A 146 30.16 -66.65 27.70
N PHE A 147 30.32 -65.37 27.43
CA PHE A 147 31.01 -64.90 26.23
C PHE A 147 32.23 -64.04 26.61
N LYS A 148 33.24 -63.98 25.73
CA LYS A 148 34.37 -63.06 25.88
C LYS A 148 34.26 -61.90 24.89
N ALA A 149 34.30 -60.67 25.39
CA ALA A 149 34.37 -59.47 24.57
C ALA A 149 35.83 -59.02 24.43
N TYR A 150 36.24 -58.68 23.21
CA TYR A 150 37.57 -58.15 22.88
C TYR A 150 37.46 -56.69 22.46
N LEU A 151 37.88 -55.79 23.35
CA LEU A 151 37.80 -54.35 23.19
C LEU A 151 39.17 -53.74 22.90
N LYS A 152 39.17 -52.60 22.21
CA LYS A 152 40.34 -51.76 22.01
C LYS A 152 40.02 -50.31 22.38
N PRO A 153 41.02 -49.48 22.71
CA PRO A 153 40.83 -48.05 22.86
C PRO A 153 40.16 -47.48 21.62
N TYR A 154 39.18 -46.61 21.83
CA TYR A 154 38.35 -46.07 20.77
C TYR A 154 38.21 -44.56 20.91
N THR A 155 38.36 -43.85 19.80
CA THR A 155 38.06 -42.42 19.70
C THR A 155 36.77 -42.29 18.91
N PRO A 156 35.65 -41.93 19.55
CA PRO A 156 34.38 -41.72 18.86
C PRO A 156 34.52 -40.66 17.77
N ILE A 157 33.71 -40.81 16.71
CA ILE A 157 33.60 -39.78 15.68
C ILE A 157 32.71 -38.68 16.26
N GLU A 158 33.18 -37.43 16.18
CA GLU A 158 32.38 -36.27 16.55
C GLU A 158 31.40 -35.94 15.41
N ILE A 159 30.11 -35.85 15.72
CA ILE A 159 29.01 -35.83 14.74
C ILE A 159 28.29 -34.49 14.81
N ASP A 160 28.05 -33.87 13.65
CA ASP A 160 27.28 -32.64 13.57
C ASP A 160 25.77 -32.93 13.60
N VAL A 161 25.19 -32.85 14.80
CA VAL A 161 23.73 -32.95 14.98
C VAL A 161 23.04 -31.58 14.99
N VAL A 162 23.80 -30.48 14.84
CA VAL A 162 23.28 -29.12 15.01
C VAL A 162 22.96 -28.49 13.66
N SER A 163 23.86 -28.57 12.68
CA SER A 163 23.75 -27.84 11.42
C SER A 163 22.45 -28.10 10.66
N GLU A 164 21.96 -29.34 10.65
CA GLU A 164 20.70 -29.70 9.96
C GLU A 164 19.46 -29.13 10.65
N THR A 165 19.58 -28.71 11.91
CA THR A 165 18.47 -28.16 12.70
C THR A 165 18.33 -26.64 12.56
N PHE A 166 19.29 -25.97 11.90
CA PHE A 166 19.26 -24.54 11.67
C PHE A 166 18.16 -24.16 10.67
N ASN A 167 17.11 -23.52 11.18
CA ASN A 167 15.93 -23.18 10.42
C ASN A 167 15.38 -21.81 10.79
N ARG A 168 14.60 -21.20 9.89
CA ARG A 168 13.90 -19.96 10.18
C ARG A 168 12.92 -20.16 11.35
N ASN A 169 12.94 -19.24 12.30
CA ASN A 169 11.99 -19.22 13.41
C ASN A 169 10.63 -18.69 12.94
N LEU A 170 9.63 -19.59 12.90
CA LEU A 170 8.27 -19.27 12.42
C LEU A 170 7.25 -19.10 13.56
N SER A 171 7.70 -19.11 14.82
CA SER A 171 6.85 -18.83 15.97
C SER A 171 6.19 -17.45 15.83
N PRO A 172 4.94 -17.25 16.28
CA PRO A 172 4.19 -16.01 16.07
C PRO A 172 4.94 -14.73 16.46
N GLU A 173 5.67 -14.74 17.57
CA GLU A 173 6.48 -13.62 18.06
C GLU A 173 7.71 -13.26 17.20
N TYR A 174 8.16 -14.17 16.33
CA TYR A 174 9.30 -13.97 15.43
C TYR A 174 8.91 -13.93 13.96
N ARG A 175 7.62 -14.06 13.62
CA ARG A 175 7.15 -14.14 12.23
C ARG A 175 7.59 -12.93 11.39
N ASN A 176 7.58 -11.75 12.00
CA ASN A 176 8.00 -10.49 11.38
C ASN A 176 9.46 -10.12 11.69
N LEU A 177 10.23 -11.07 12.24
CA LEU A 177 11.66 -10.95 12.48
C LEU A 177 12.44 -11.87 11.53
N ILE A 178 13.69 -11.48 11.24
CA ILE A 178 14.65 -12.34 10.59
C ILE A 178 15.36 -13.11 11.70
N SER A 179 14.69 -14.16 12.16
CA SER A 179 15.15 -14.99 13.28
C SER A 179 15.33 -16.44 12.86
N TYR A 180 16.32 -17.08 13.47
CA TYR A 180 16.71 -18.47 13.23
C TYR A 180 16.88 -19.21 14.55
N ILE A 181 16.56 -20.50 14.55
CA ILE A 181 16.65 -21.41 15.68
C ILE A 181 17.36 -22.71 15.29
N TRP A 182 18.01 -23.35 16.25
CA TRP A 182 18.66 -24.66 16.11
C TRP A 182 18.66 -25.43 17.45
N GLN A 183 19.16 -26.66 17.45
CA GLN A 183 19.36 -27.46 18.67
C GLN A 183 20.74 -27.21 19.29
N PRO A 184 20.88 -27.24 20.62
CA PRO A 184 22.17 -27.02 21.27
C PRO A 184 23.16 -28.16 21.00
N TYR A 185 24.44 -27.85 21.03
CA TYR A 185 25.51 -28.81 20.84
C TYR A 185 25.64 -29.69 22.09
N GLN A 186 25.60 -31.01 21.88
CA GLN A 186 25.65 -32.03 22.95
C GLN A 186 26.80 -33.03 22.76
N GLY A 187 27.77 -32.67 21.91
CA GLY A 187 28.89 -33.54 21.59
C GLY A 187 29.93 -33.65 22.70
N ASN A 188 30.94 -34.50 22.47
CA ASN A 188 31.94 -34.84 23.50
C ASN A 188 33.18 -33.93 23.44
N GLU A 189 33.38 -33.19 22.36
CA GLU A 189 34.44 -32.19 22.26
C GLU A 189 34.07 -30.85 22.91
N GLU A 190 35.09 -30.04 23.22
CA GLU A 190 34.89 -28.70 23.74
C GLU A 190 34.29 -27.80 22.65
N PHE A 191 33.06 -27.31 22.89
CA PHE A 191 32.39 -26.33 22.05
C PHE A 191 33.15 -25.01 22.00
N VAL A 192 33.27 -24.41 20.80
CA VAL A 192 33.94 -23.12 20.60
C VAL A 192 32.94 -22.03 20.23
N SER A 193 32.19 -22.22 19.13
CA SER A 193 31.19 -21.24 18.71
C SER A 193 30.17 -21.75 17.70
N TYR A 194 29.05 -21.03 17.64
CA TYR A 194 28.17 -20.92 16.49
C TYR A 194 28.52 -19.63 15.74
N ASP A 195 28.95 -19.75 14.50
CA ASP A 195 29.22 -18.61 13.63
C ASP A 195 28.09 -18.48 12.60
N ILE A 196 27.38 -17.36 12.61
CA ILE A 196 26.24 -17.10 11.73
C ILE A 196 26.69 -16.18 10.59
N TYR A 197 26.48 -16.66 9.37
CA TYR A 197 26.85 -15.95 8.16
C TYR A 197 25.63 -15.50 7.39
N ARG A 198 25.74 -14.34 6.73
CA ARG A 198 24.70 -13.76 5.87
C ARG A 198 25.26 -13.40 4.50
N SER A 199 24.53 -13.74 3.45
CA SER A 199 24.70 -13.17 2.10
C SER A 199 23.37 -12.55 1.63
N SER A 200 23.44 -11.70 0.61
CA SER A 200 22.29 -10.95 0.10
C SER A 200 22.20 -10.95 -1.43
N GLY A 201 21.01 -10.61 -1.93
CA GLY A 201 20.71 -10.45 -3.35
C GLY A 201 20.26 -11.73 -4.07
N ALA A 202 20.00 -11.62 -5.37
CA ALA A 202 19.44 -12.70 -6.19
C ALA A 202 20.33 -13.95 -6.30
N ASN A 203 21.64 -13.82 -6.07
CA ASN A 203 22.63 -14.90 -6.11
C ASN A 203 23.21 -15.18 -4.72
N CYS A 204 22.37 -15.16 -3.69
CA CYS A 204 22.85 -15.44 -2.34
C CYS A 204 23.53 -16.83 -2.29
N SER A 205 24.72 -16.90 -1.70
CA SER A 205 25.52 -18.12 -1.63
C SER A 205 26.38 -18.14 -0.37
N LYS A 206 27.02 -19.27 -0.07
CA LYS A 206 28.02 -19.33 1.01
C LYS A 206 29.30 -18.55 0.66
N ASN A 207 29.65 -18.43 -0.62
CA ASN A 207 30.93 -17.87 -1.08
C ASN A 207 31.04 -16.36 -0.89
N ASN A 208 29.92 -15.65 -0.87
CA ASN A 208 29.85 -14.19 -0.69
C ASN A 208 29.24 -13.80 0.67
N ALA A 209 29.16 -14.74 1.61
CA ALA A 209 28.60 -14.47 2.91
C ALA A 209 29.60 -13.81 3.85
N VAL A 210 29.09 -12.95 4.72
CA VAL A 210 29.85 -12.27 5.78
C VAL A 210 29.43 -12.84 7.13
N LEU A 211 30.39 -13.00 8.04
CA LEU A 211 30.12 -13.35 9.43
C LEU A 211 29.40 -12.17 10.09
N ILE A 212 28.23 -12.42 10.67
CA ILE A 212 27.41 -11.38 11.33
C ILE A 212 27.28 -11.57 12.82
N GLU A 213 27.46 -12.79 13.33
CA GLU A 213 27.42 -13.07 14.77
C GLU A 213 28.25 -14.31 15.13
N THR A 214 28.88 -14.28 16.31
CA THR A 214 29.60 -15.43 16.89
C THR A 214 29.11 -15.67 18.32
N ILE A 215 28.48 -16.81 18.54
CA ILE A 215 27.88 -17.19 19.82
C ILE A 215 28.74 -18.29 20.47
N THR A 216 29.32 -18.01 21.62
CA THR A 216 30.27 -18.90 22.32
C THR A 216 29.64 -19.76 23.42
N ASP A 217 28.37 -19.51 23.76
CA ASP A 217 27.60 -20.35 24.67
C ASP A 217 26.74 -21.33 23.87
N SER A 218 27.00 -22.64 24.05
CA SER A 218 26.29 -23.71 23.34
C SER A 218 24.79 -23.77 23.67
N ASN A 219 24.34 -23.10 24.75
CA ASN A 219 22.94 -23.06 25.15
C ASN A 219 22.14 -21.93 24.47
N ILE A 220 22.81 -20.97 23.82
CA ILE A 220 22.13 -19.94 23.05
C ILE A 220 21.86 -20.49 21.65
N THR A 221 20.60 -20.82 21.38
CA THR A 221 20.18 -21.51 20.16
C THR A 221 19.20 -20.72 19.29
N ILE A 222 19.12 -19.41 19.53
CA ILE A 222 18.30 -18.48 18.78
C ILE A 222 19.13 -17.26 18.39
N PHE A 223 18.91 -16.78 17.17
CA PHE A 223 19.51 -15.56 16.65
C PHE A 223 18.46 -14.72 15.96
N THR A 224 18.58 -13.40 16.04
CA THR A 224 17.75 -12.44 15.29
C THR A 224 18.66 -11.38 14.69
N ASP A 225 18.63 -11.23 13.37
CA ASP A 225 19.36 -10.15 12.69
C ASP A 225 18.56 -8.84 12.78
N LEU A 226 18.99 -7.91 13.63
CA LEU A 226 18.39 -6.58 13.78
C LEU A 226 19.04 -5.52 12.88
N THR A 227 20.10 -5.88 12.14
CA THR A 227 20.80 -4.97 11.22
C THR A 227 20.99 -5.58 9.82
N PRO A 228 19.92 -6.09 9.19
CA PRO A 228 19.98 -6.58 7.82
C PRO A 228 20.20 -5.43 6.82
N PRO A 229 20.88 -5.66 5.68
CA PRO A 229 20.91 -4.72 4.58
C PRO A 229 19.53 -4.68 3.88
N ALA A 230 19.17 -3.54 3.30
CA ALA A 230 17.93 -3.33 2.56
C ALA A 230 17.96 -4.06 1.19
N GLU A 231 17.72 -5.37 1.22
CA GLU A 231 17.80 -6.26 0.06
C GLU A 231 16.52 -7.12 -0.03
N GLU A 232 16.07 -7.43 -1.25
CA GLU A 232 14.84 -8.21 -1.48
C GLU A 232 14.96 -9.66 -0.97
N ARG A 233 16.17 -10.20 -0.93
CA ARG A 233 16.46 -11.57 -0.49
C ARG A 233 17.71 -11.63 0.37
N LEU A 234 17.59 -12.31 1.51
CA LEU A 234 18.68 -12.56 2.46
C LEU A 234 18.82 -14.05 2.72
N CYS A 235 20.05 -14.51 2.92
CA CYS A 235 20.36 -15.92 3.08
C CYS A 235 21.34 -16.12 4.21
N TYR A 236 21.03 -17.07 5.08
CA TYR A 236 21.77 -17.32 6.32
C TYR A 236 22.20 -18.77 6.39
N PHE A 237 23.35 -18.99 7.01
CA PHE A 237 23.76 -20.34 7.39
C PHE A 237 24.62 -20.28 8.66
N LEU A 238 24.68 -21.39 9.35
CA LEU A 238 25.39 -21.58 10.60
C LEU A 238 26.63 -22.44 10.35
N LYS A 239 27.75 -22.10 10.99
CA LYS A 239 28.89 -23.02 11.19
C LYS A 239 29.02 -23.38 12.66
N VAL A 240 29.29 -24.64 12.93
CA VAL A 240 29.51 -25.16 14.28
C VAL A 240 31.00 -25.40 14.46
N ASN A 241 31.64 -24.69 15.37
CA ASN A 241 33.06 -24.83 15.66
C ASN A 241 33.25 -25.53 17.01
N ILE A 242 34.12 -26.53 17.00
CA ILE A 242 34.63 -27.22 18.18
C ILE A 242 36.15 -27.02 18.23
N LYS A 243 36.76 -27.39 19.35
CA LYS A 243 38.20 -27.12 19.58
C LYS A 243 39.11 -27.66 18.48
N SER A 244 38.81 -28.84 17.94
CA SER A 244 39.66 -29.48 16.94
C SER A 244 39.47 -28.97 15.51
N LYS A 245 38.27 -28.47 15.16
CA LYS A 245 37.89 -28.11 13.78
C LYS A 245 36.51 -27.40 13.72
N THR A 246 36.13 -26.94 12.52
CA THR A 246 34.72 -26.75 12.18
C THR A 246 34.07 -28.12 12.03
N LEU A 247 33.06 -28.39 12.86
CA LEU A 247 32.35 -29.66 12.92
C LEU A 247 31.46 -29.84 11.69
N GLY A 248 30.71 -28.80 11.32
CA GLY A 248 29.98 -28.75 10.07
C GLY A 248 29.31 -27.41 9.83
N GLU A 249 28.54 -27.35 8.74
CA GLU A 249 27.85 -26.15 8.27
C GLU A 249 26.43 -26.48 7.84
N SER A 250 25.46 -25.65 8.21
CA SER A 250 24.07 -25.82 7.78
C SER A 250 23.89 -25.59 6.29
N ASP A 251 22.76 -26.04 5.76
CA ASP A 251 22.23 -25.54 4.51
C ASP A 251 21.87 -24.06 4.60
N ILE A 252 21.73 -23.42 3.44
CA ILE A 252 21.31 -22.03 3.35
C ILE A 252 19.82 -21.92 3.64
N GLN A 253 19.47 -21.07 4.61
CA GLN A 253 18.11 -20.66 4.88
C GLN A 253 17.86 -19.28 4.26
N SER A 254 17.01 -19.21 3.24
CA SER A 254 16.67 -17.95 2.57
C SER A 254 15.35 -17.36 3.05
N ILE A 255 15.28 -16.04 3.10
CA ILE A 255 14.05 -15.27 3.29
C ILE A 255 13.94 -14.22 2.21
N ASP A 256 12.77 -14.12 1.58
CA ASP A 256 12.42 -12.98 0.76
C ASP A 256 11.77 -11.92 1.65
N THR A 257 12.34 -10.73 1.70
CA THR A 257 12.01 -9.69 2.71
C THR A 257 10.64 -9.05 2.47
N TYR A 258 10.07 -9.18 1.27
CA TYR A 258 8.69 -8.76 0.99
C TYR A 258 7.62 -9.54 1.78
N THR A 259 8.01 -10.68 2.37
CA THR A 259 7.11 -11.50 3.21
C THR A 259 7.00 -10.99 4.65
N LEU A 260 7.82 -10.00 5.03
CA LEU A 260 7.74 -9.34 6.32
C LEU A 260 6.64 -8.28 6.30
N GLU A 261 5.90 -8.19 7.39
CA GLU A 261 4.82 -7.21 7.54
C GLU A 261 5.30 -6.06 8.44
N ALA A 262 5.16 -4.82 7.97
CA ALA A 262 5.46 -3.65 8.78
C ALA A 262 4.41 -3.46 9.88
N SER A 263 4.85 -3.22 11.11
CA SER A 263 3.98 -3.01 12.27
C SER A 263 3.12 -1.75 12.16
N TYR A 264 1.88 -1.84 12.63
CA TYR A 264 0.95 -0.71 12.70
C TYR A 264 1.26 0.23 13.85
N VAL A 265 0.76 1.46 13.74
CA VAL A 265 0.69 2.43 14.85
C VAL A 265 -0.74 2.92 15.00
N ASN A 266 -1.19 3.13 16.23
CA ASN A 266 -2.48 3.74 16.48
C ASN A 266 -2.38 5.26 16.31
N LEU A 267 -3.23 5.81 15.44
CA LEU A 267 -3.51 7.22 15.30
C LEU A 267 -4.52 7.63 16.37
N GLU A 268 -4.12 8.58 17.21
CA GLU A 268 -5.03 9.25 18.14
C GLU A 268 -6.00 10.16 17.36
N ASP A 269 -7.12 10.54 17.99
CA ASP A 269 -8.09 11.46 17.38
C ASP A 269 -7.43 12.80 17.00
N PRO A 270 -7.41 13.17 15.69
CA PRO A 270 -6.82 14.41 15.23
C PRO A 270 -7.51 15.62 15.84
N LYS A 271 -6.72 16.65 16.11
CA LYS A 271 -7.23 17.93 16.61
C LYS A 271 -7.14 18.98 15.53
N VAL A 272 -8.28 19.59 15.21
CA VAL A 272 -8.35 20.74 14.33
C VAL A 272 -8.23 22.01 15.17
N ILE A 273 -7.21 22.81 14.88
CA ILE A 273 -6.98 24.10 15.53
C ILE A 273 -6.81 25.14 14.42
N ASN A 274 -7.81 26.02 14.27
CA ASN A 274 -7.92 26.92 13.12
C ASN A 274 -7.86 26.10 11.81
N ASN A 275 -7.00 26.51 10.86
CA ASN A 275 -6.79 25.81 9.58
C ASN A 275 -5.62 24.81 9.61
N THR A 276 -5.32 24.20 10.75
CA THR A 276 -4.26 23.19 10.90
C THR A 276 -4.79 21.89 11.49
N ILE A 277 -4.20 20.77 11.08
CA ILE A 277 -4.56 19.43 11.58
C ILE A 277 -3.39 18.87 12.37
N HIS A 278 -3.61 18.61 13.65
CA HIS A 278 -2.64 18.01 14.55
C HIS A 278 -2.87 16.51 14.62
N LEU A 279 -1.85 15.73 14.23
CA LEU A 279 -1.83 14.27 14.25
C LEU A 279 -0.88 13.79 15.33
N ASN A 280 -1.29 12.78 16.11
CA ASN A 280 -0.43 12.09 17.07
C ASN A 280 -0.64 10.59 16.93
N TRP A 281 0.42 9.80 17.05
CA TRP A 281 0.35 8.34 16.93
C TRP A 281 1.31 7.66 17.89
N GLU A 282 1.13 6.35 18.09
CA GLU A 282 2.04 5.56 18.91
C GLU A 282 3.41 5.38 18.23
N LYS A 283 4.47 5.26 19.03
CA LYS A 283 5.79 4.91 18.48
C LYS A 283 5.76 3.50 17.88
N SER A 284 6.24 3.35 16.66
CA SER A 284 6.40 2.05 16.01
C SER A 284 7.36 1.16 16.78
N ASP A 285 7.02 -0.13 16.88
CA ASP A 285 7.86 -1.21 17.38
C ASP A 285 8.59 -1.97 16.26
N MET A 286 8.44 -1.54 15.00
CA MET A 286 9.02 -2.20 13.84
C MET A 286 10.56 -2.18 13.94
N PRO A 287 11.22 -3.34 14.09
CA PRO A 287 12.68 -3.37 14.29
C PRO A 287 13.45 -2.94 13.05
N TYR A 288 12.86 -3.09 11.86
CA TYR A 288 13.43 -2.65 10.60
C TYR A 288 12.83 -1.32 10.14
N PHE A 289 12.45 -0.44 11.07
CA PHE A 289 11.82 0.85 10.75
C PHE A 289 12.67 1.67 9.78
N SER A 290 12.01 2.21 8.75
CA SER A 290 12.59 3.16 7.80
C SER A 290 12.02 4.56 8.00
N HIS A 291 10.69 4.70 7.93
CA HIS A 291 10.02 5.98 8.12
C HIS A 291 8.52 5.81 8.38
N TYR A 292 7.91 6.85 8.93
CA TYR A 292 6.47 7.08 8.80
C TYR A 292 6.20 7.81 7.49
N GLU A 293 5.10 7.48 6.82
CA GLU A 293 4.52 8.28 5.75
C GLU A 293 3.11 8.71 6.17
N ILE A 294 2.90 10.03 6.21
CA ILE A 294 1.59 10.61 6.45
C ILE A 294 0.97 10.90 5.10
N SER A 295 -0.26 10.47 4.90
CA SER A 295 -1.04 10.75 3.69
C SER A 295 -2.48 11.10 4.03
N TYR A 296 -3.17 11.73 3.08
CA TYR A 296 -4.62 11.89 3.14
C TYR A 296 -5.29 11.33 1.90
N SER A 297 -6.58 11.01 2.03
CA SER A 297 -7.42 10.45 0.97
C SER A 297 -8.81 11.07 0.96
N ASN A 298 -9.45 11.09 -0.21
CA ASN A 298 -10.87 11.44 -0.38
C ASN A 298 -11.83 10.25 -0.14
N PHE A 299 -11.29 9.04 0.01
CA PHE A 299 -12.02 7.82 0.35
C PHE A 299 -11.56 7.24 1.69
N PRO A 300 -12.46 6.56 2.43
CA PRO A 300 -12.07 5.66 3.50
C PRO A 300 -11.10 4.60 2.96
N PRO A 301 -10.16 4.10 3.78
CA PRO A 301 -9.26 3.05 3.33
C PRO A 301 -10.03 1.74 3.09
N ASN A 302 -9.47 0.90 2.22
CA ASN A 302 -10.06 -0.36 1.74
C ASN A 302 -11.36 -0.20 0.94
N ILE A 303 -11.81 1.02 0.69
CA ILE A 303 -12.82 1.30 -0.32
C ILE A 303 -12.10 1.74 -1.58
N THR A 304 -12.23 0.95 -2.64
CA THR A 304 -11.86 1.38 -3.98
C THR A 304 -13.08 1.98 -4.67
N GLY A 305 -12.89 3.13 -5.30
CA GLY A 305 -13.96 3.86 -5.94
C GLY A 305 -13.45 4.70 -7.10
N TYR A 306 -14.35 5.03 -8.01
CA TYR A 306 -14.02 5.94 -9.11
C TYR A 306 -13.57 7.30 -8.55
N GLY A 307 -12.38 7.75 -8.96
CA GLY A 307 -11.80 9.02 -8.50
C GLY A 307 -11.13 8.98 -7.12
N GLN A 308 -10.82 7.78 -6.59
CA GLN A 308 -9.98 7.63 -5.40
C GLN A 308 -8.61 8.26 -5.63
N GLN A 309 -8.14 9.02 -4.65
CA GLN A 309 -6.87 9.73 -4.67
C GLN A 309 -6.24 9.67 -3.29
N ILE A 310 -4.97 9.28 -3.24
CA ILE A 310 -4.16 9.27 -2.02
C ILE A 310 -2.99 10.22 -2.25
N VAL A 311 -2.80 11.18 -1.35
CA VAL A 311 -1.76 12.21 -1.46
C VAL A 311 -0.82 12.10 -0.27
N SER A 312 0.46 11.89 -0.54
CA SER A 312 1.51 11.91 0.49
C SER A 312 1.76 13.33 0.96
N VAL A 313 1.75 13.54 2.28
CA VAL A 313 1.97 14.83 2.93
C VAL A 313 3.43 14.95 3.35
N VAL A 314 3.94 13.98 4.11
CA VAL A 314 5.31 14.02 4.64
C VAL A 314 5.85 12.62 4.92
N LYS A 315 7.18 12.48 4.81
CA LYS A 315 7.95 11.32 5.27
C LYS A 315 8.80 11.70 6.48
N ILE A 316 8.70 10.91 7.56
CA ILE A 316 9.37 11.18 8.83
C ILE A 316 10.26 9.98 9.18
N THR A 317 11.57 10.16 9.09
CA THR A 317 12.57 9.08 9.29
C THR A 317 13.00 8.89 10.75
N ASN A 318 12.60 9.80 11.65
CA ASN A 318 12.86 9.63 13.08
C ASN A 318 11.74 8.83 13.73
N ILE A 319 12.03 7.59 14.15
CA ILE A 319 11.06 6.70 14.83
C ILE A 319 10.44 7.32 16.09
N ASN A 320 11.15 8.23 16.76
CA ASN A 320 10.69 8.90 17.98
C ASN A 320 9.78 10.11 17.70
N SER A 321 9.64 10.54 16.45
CA SER A 321 8.69 11.58 16.07
C SER A 321 7.30 10.95 15.95
N THR A 322 6.45 11.19 16.95
CA THR A 322 5.11 10.61 17.10
C THR A 322 3.99 11.64 16.95
N SER A 323 4.31 12.81 16.39
CA SER A 323 3.37 13.90 16.17
C SER A 323 3.74 14.68 14.91
N PHE A 324 2.73 15.20 14.22
CA PHE A 324 2.89 16.07 13.06
C PHE A 324 1.76 17.10 13.03
N ILE A 325 2.09 18.32 12.62
CA ILE A 325 1.12 19.38 12.37
C ILE A 325 1.10 19.62 10.87
N ASP A 326 -0.04 19.33 10.25
CA ASP A 326 -0.27 19.77 8.88
C ASP A 326 -0.67 21.25 8.90
N GLU A 327 0.30 22.11 8.59
CA GLU A 327 0.10 23.56 8.49
C GLU A 327 -0.61 23.97 7.19
N ASN A 328 -0.71 23.06 6.21
CA ASN A 328 -1.41 23.31 4.97
C ASN A 328 -2.32 22.13 4.58
N PRO A 329 -3.36 21.81 5.39
CA PRO A 329 -4.30 20.74 5.10
C PRO A 329 -4.94 20.88 3.71
N PRO A 330 -5.47 19.80 3.11
CA PRO A 330 -6.03 19.89 1.76
C PRO A 330 -7.23 20.84 1.67
N TYR A 331 -7.49 21.34 0.46
CA TYR A 331 -8.75 21.99 0.11
C TYR A 331 -9.83 20.92 -0.13
N LEU A 332 -10.11 20.13 0.90
CA LEU A 332 -11.03 19.01 0.86
C LEU A 332 -11.76 18.93 2.21
N GLU A 333 -13.07 18.82 2.17
CA GLU A 333 -13.89 18.55 3.34
C GLU A 333 -13.67 17.11 3.83
N ASN A 334 -13.50 16.99 5.15
CA ASN A 334 -13.42 15.74 5.87
C ASN A 334 -12.38 14.75 5.30
N PRO A 335 -11.09 15.13 5.17
CA PRO A 335 -10.07 14.26 4.61
C PRO A 335 -9.81 13.04 5.51
N PHE A 336 -9.54 11.89 4.91
CA PHE A 336 -9.09 10.70 5.63
C PHE A 336 -7.56 10.72 5.78
N TYR A 337 -7.05 11.06 6.96
CA TYR A 337 -5.61 10.97 7.24
C TYR A 337 -5.22 9.54 7.61
N LYS A 338 -4.02 9.14 7.17
CA LYS A 338 -3.43 7.83 7.44
C LYS A 338 -1.96 7.97 7.81
N ILE A 339 -1.51 7.15 8.76
CA ILE A 339 -0.08 6.97 9.08
C ILE A 339 0.34 5.58 8.63
N ASN A 340 1.26 5.51 7.67
CA ASN A 340 1.90 4.27 7.24
C ASN A 340 3.25 4.13 7.90
N VAL A 341 3.58 2.93 8.39
CA VAL A 341 4.96 2.58 8.75
C VAL A 341 5.58 1.84 7.59
N TYR A 342 6.78 2.27 7.19
CA TYR A 342 7.60 1.59 6.22
C TYR A 342 8.81 0.96 6.89
N ASP A 343 9.19 -0.23 6.44
CA ASP A 343 10.44 -0.86 6.80
C ASP A 343 11.57 -0.53 5.79
N ILE A 344 12.80 -0.93 6.12
CA ILE A 344 13.96 -0.69 5.24
C ILE A 344 13.90 -1.47 3.92
N PHE A 345 13.03 -2.48 3.81
CA PHE A 345 12.84 -3.29 2.61
C PHE A 345 11.78 -2.71 1.66
N GLY A 346 11.03 -1.70 2.12
CA GLY A 346 9.98 -1.05 1.35
C GLY A 346 8.58 -1.63 1.61
N ASN A 347 8.43 -2.57 2.54
CA ASN A 347 7.11 -3.01 2.97
C ASN A 347 6.43 -1.89 3.74
N LYS A 348 5.11 -1.82 3.62
CA LYS A 348 4.28 -0.85 4.32
C LYS A 348 3.16 -1.53 5.07
N THR A 349 2.70 -0.90 6.15
CA THR A 349 1.50 -1.32 6.87
C THR A 349 0.31 -1.44 5.94
N TYR A 350 -0.46 -2.53 6.07
CA TYR A 350 -1.71 -2.70 5.33
C TYR A 350 -2.75 -1.60 5.65
N ASP A 351 -3.74 -1.48 4.77
CA ASP A 351 -4.79 -0.45 4.88
C ASP A 351 -5.81 -0.71 5.99
N TYR A 352 -5.89 -1.94 6.52
CA TYR A 352 -6.76 -2.27 7.65
C TYR A 352 -6.26 -3.49 8.43
N THR A 353 -6.34 -3.37 9.75
CA THR A 353 -6.12 -4.47 10.70
C THR A 353 -7.04 -4.28 11.89
N GLU A 354 -7.67 -5.37 12.31
CA GLU A 354 -8.52 -5.38 13.50
C GLU A 354 -7.71 -5.00 14.75
N GLY A 355 -8.27 -4.10 15.58
CA GLY A 355 -7.61 -3.64 16.81
C GLY A 355 -6.64 -2.47 16.63
N TYR A 356 -6.36 -2.02 15.40
CA TYR A 356 -5.53 -0.84 15.14
C TYR A 356 -6.31 0.25 14.40
N LYS A 357 -6.16 1.48 14.88
CA LYS A 357 -6.74 2.68 14.26
C LYS A 357 -5.67 3.42 13.49
N THR A 358 -5.37 3.01 12.26
CA THR A 358 -4.26 3.58 11.45
C THR A 358 -4.68 4.76 10.58
N TYR A 359 -5.97 5.08 10.57
CA TYR A 359 -6.58 6.12 9.76
C TYR A 359 -7.81 6.72 10.44
N LEU A 360 -8.14 7.95 10.08
CA LEU A 360 -9.32 8.67 10.57
C LEU A 360 -9.84 9.69 9.56
N GLU A 361 -11.16 9.78 9.45
CA GLU A 361 -11.80 10.96 8.87
C GLU A 361 -11.69 12.11 9.86
N VAL A 362 -11.13 13.22 9.42
CA VAL A 362 -10.95 14.41 10.27
C VAL A 362 -12.08 15.38 9.96
N ASP A 363 -12.91 15.73 10.95
CA ASP A 363 -13.94 16.77 10.80
C ASP A 363 -13.27 18.13 10.56
N PHE A 364 -13.12 18.48 9.28
CA PHE A 364 -12.32 19.62 8.83
C PHE A 364 -12.82 20.12 7.49
N ARG A 365 -12.99 21.44 7.37
CA ARG A 365 -13.18 22.13 6.10
C ARG A 365 -12.53 23.50 6.21
N ARG A 366 -11.71 23.86 5.23
CA ARG A 366 -11.18 25.21 5.10
C ARG A 366 -12.31 26.22 4.88
N ASP A 367 -12.17 27.40 5.46
CA ASP A 367 -13.14 28.50 5.28
C ASP A 367 -13.30 28.90 3.80
N GLU A 368 -12.26 28.73 2.99
CA GLU A 368 -12.28 29.05 1.56
C GLU A 368 -13.07 28.04 0.70
N ILE A 369 -13.36 26.84 1.24
CA ILE A 369 -14.13 25.83 0.50
C ILE A 369 -15.59 26.24 0.48
N ILE A 370 -16.14 26.30 -0.73
CA ILE A 370 -17.56 26.58 -0.96
C ILE A 370 -18.37 25.40 -0.42
N ASN A 371 -19.40 25.71 0.39
CA ASN A 371 -20.34 24.73 1.00
C ASN A 371 -21.27 24.08 -0.04
N LEU A 372 -20.71 23.48 -1.09
CA LEU A 372 -21.42 22.87 -2.21
C LEU A 372 -20.70 21.59 -2.65
N ASN A 373 -21.32 20.43 -2.45
CA ASN A 373 -20.77 19.16 -2.93
C ASN A 373 -21.00 18.95 -4.43
N ASN A 374 -21.85 19.80 -5.03
CA ASN A 374 -22.24 19.74 -6.41
C ASN A 374 -22.54 21.13 -6.95
N ILE A 375 -21.84 21.51 -8.02
CA ILE A 375 -22.15 22.71 -8.80
C ILE A 375 -22.72 22.26 -10.13
N GLN A 376 -23.86 22.82 -10.50
CA GLN A 376 -24.55 22.55 -11.77
C GLN A 376 -24.32 23.68 -12.77
N SER A 377 -24.22 24.92 -12.27
CA SER A 377 -23.96 26.10 -13.10
C SER A 377 -23.39 27.26 -12.27
N TYR A 378 -22.83 28.26 -12.94
CA TYR A 378 -22.32 29.47 -12.31
C TYR A 378 -22.53 30.70 -13.21
N ALA A 379 -22.61 31.89 -12.60
CA ALA A 379 -22.61 33.17 -13.29
C ALA A 379 -21.77 34.21 -12.54
N ASN A 380 -20.99 35.00 -13.28
CA ASN A 380 -20.09 35.99 -12.70
C ASN A 380 -20.74 37.37 -12.67
N HIS A 381 -20.65 38.05 -11.53
CA HIS A 381 -21.06 39.45 -11.44
C HIS A 381 -20.02 40.36 -12.11
N GLN A 382 -20.47 41.27 -12.98
CA GLN A 382 -19.57 42.09 -13.79
C GLN A 382 -18.79 43.18 -13.04
N ASN A 383 -19.23 43.55 -11.83
CA ASN A 383 -18.81 44.77 -11.11
C ASN A 383 -18.52 44.55 -9.62
N LYS A 384 -18.64 43.32 -9.12
CA LYS A 384 -18.51 42.99 -7.70
C LYS A 384 -17.79 41.65 -7.56
N PRO A 385 -17.19 41.35 -6.39
CA PRO A 385 -16.49 40.09 -6.14
C PRO A 385 -17.45 38.92 -5.90
N ILE A 386 -18.46 38.75 -6.77
CA ILE A 386 -19.57 37.83 -6.59
C ILE A 386 -19.62 36.82 -7.73
N VAL A 387 -19.74 35.55 -7.37
CA VAL A 387 -20.15 34.46 -8.27
C VAL A 387 -21.44 33.87 -7.74
N TYR A 388 -22.44 33.74 -8.62
CA TYR A 388 -23.64 32.99 -8.33
C TYR A 388 -23.39 31.54 -8.69
N PHE A 389 -23.66 30.62 -7.78
CA PHE A 389 -23.57 29.18 -8.02
C PHE A 389 -24.94 28.54 -7.93
N LEU A 390 -25.33 27.77 -8.94
CA LEU A 390 -26.43 26.82 -8.81
C LEU A 390 -25.85 25.49 -8.36
N GLY A 391 -26.24 25.01 -7.19
CA GLY A 391 -25.67 23.80 -6.61
C GLY A 391 -26.43 23.28 -5.40
N ALA A 392 -25.99 22.15 -4.86
CA ALA A 392 -26.55 21.55 -3.66
C ALA A 392 -25.48 21.48 -2.55
N GLU A 393 -25.87 21.86 -1.34
CA GLU A 393 -25.07 21.68 -0.12
C GLU A 393 -25.01 20.20 0.27
N SER A 394 -24.02 19.84 1.09
CA SER A 394 -23.88 18.48 1.61
C SER A 394 -25.12 18.01 2.38
N GLY A 395 -25.63 16.83 2.02
CA GLY A 395 -26.86 16.26 2.59
C GLY A 395 -28.17 16.80 2.03
N SER A 396 -28.16 17.86 1.20
CA SER A 396 -29.36 18.35 0.52
C SER A 396 -29.67 17.55 -0.74
N SER A 397 -30.96 17.29 -0.97
CA SER A 397 -31.46 16.74 -2.26
C SER A 397 -31.89 17.84 -3.24
N TYR A 398 -31.90 19.09 -2.80
CA TYR A 398 -32.36 20.24 -3.58
C TYR A 398 -31.18 21.16 -3.92
N SER A 399 -31.20 21.70 -5.12
CA SER A 399 -30.28 22.76 -5.52
C SER A 399 -30.88 24.14 -5.26
N TYR A 400 -30.03 25.09 -4.89
CA TYR A 400 -30.35 26.50 -4.72
C TYR A 400 -29.34 27.36 -5.47
N ILE A 401 -29.67 28.66 -5.62
CA ILE A 401 -28.71 29.65 -6.09
C ILE A 401 -28.00 30.22 -4.86
N HIS A 402 -26.68 30.21 -4.86
CA HIS A 402 -25.82 30.73 -3.80
C HIS A 402 -25.09 31.96 -4.32
N LYS A 403 -25.24 33.10 -3.64
CA LYS A 403 -24.46 34.32 -3.91
C LYS A 403 -23.17 34.25 -3.10
N TYR A 404 -22.07 33.86 -3.74
CA TYR A 404 -20.78 33.69 -3.08
C TYR A 404 -19.88 34.90 -3.30
N ASN A 405 -19.34 35.45 -2.22
CA ASN A 405 -18.37 36.52 -2.24
C ASN A 405 -16.95 35.97 -2.05
N TYR A 406 -16.14 36.01 -3.10
CA TYR A 406 -14.80 35.42 -3.10
C TYR A 406 -13.71 36.31 -2.48
N GLU A 407 -14.00 37.57 -2.13
CA GLU A 407 -13.10 38.39 -1.30
C GLU A 407 -13.23 38.04 0.18
N THR A 408 -14.44 37.68 0.62
CA THR A 408 -14.73 37.32 2.03
C THR A 408 -14.76 35.82 2.27
N ASN A 409 -14.75 35.00 1.21
CA ASN A 409 -14.93 33.55 1.25
C ASN A 409 -16.24 33.11 1.93
N THR A 410 -17.34 33.80 1.66
CA THR A 410 -18.63 33.48 2.27
C THR A 410 -19.78 33.49 1.27
N THR A 411 -20.74 32.59 1.49
CA THR A 411 -22.06 32.68 0.87
C THR A 411 -22.85 33.76 1.58
N GLU A 412 -23.12 34.87 0.91
CA GLU A 412 -23.86 36.01 1.49
C GLU A 412 -25.36 35.71 1.58
N VAL A 413 -25.91 35.06 0.55
CA VAL A 413 -27.35 34.79 0.42
C VAL A 413 -27.58 33.49 -0.36
N ILE A 414 -28.66 32.79 -0.04
CA ILE A 414 -29.16 31.59 -0.73
C ILE A 414 -30.58 31.88 -1.21
N SER A 415 -30.95 31.44 -2.40
CA SER A 415 -32.29 31.64 -2.94
C SER A 415 -33.37 31.06 -2.03
N ASP A 416 -34.50 31.75 -1.95
CA ASP A 416 -35.65 31.37 -1.12
C ASP A 416 -36.46 30.20 -1.69
N LYS A 417 -36.27 29.91 -2.99
CA LYS A 417 -36.92 28.83 -3.72
C LYS A 417 -35.90 27.76 -4.15
N PRO A 418 -36.20 26.46 -3.94
CA PRO A 418 -35.41 25.36 -4.49
C PRO A 418 -35.67 25.19 -6.00
N VAL A 419 -34.66 24.69 -6.69
CA VAL A 419 -34.74 24.31 -8.10
C VAL A 419 -35.45 22.96 -8.26
N ASN A 420 -36.48 22.93 -9.09
CA ASN A 420 -37.35 21.75 -9.28
C ASN A 420 -37.09 21.02 -10.60
N ILE A 421 -36.58 21.73 -11.61
CA ILE A 421 -36.30 21.20 -12.95
C ILE A 421 -34.88 21.57 -13.33
N SER A 422 -34.06 20.57 -13.67
CA SER A 422 -32.74 20.82 -14.24
C SER A 422 -32.87 21.07 -15.74
N THR A 423 -32.25 22.14 -16.23
CA THR A 423 -32.03 22.38 -17.66
C THR A 423 -30.53 22.32 -17.95
N GLU A 424 -30.13 22.23 -19.22
CA GLU A 424 -28.71 22.34 -19.60
C GLU A 424 -28.24 23.79 -19.76
N LEU A 425 -29.15 24.75 -19.59
CA LEU A 425 -28.85 26.17 -19.70
C LEU A 425 -28.14 26.67 -18.44
N PRO A 426 -27.07 27.46 -18.61
CA PRO A 426 -26.42 28.06 -17.46
C PRO A 426 -27.35 29.08 -16.79
N ILE A 427 -27.14 29.31 -15.49
CA ILE A 427 -27.68 30.50 -14.86
C ILE A 427 -27.01 31.74 -15.47
N GLU A 428 -27.78 32.81 -15.61
CA GLU A 428 -27.29 34.05 -16.22
C GLU A 428 -27.50 35.23 -15.28
N PHE A 429 -26.58 36.20 -15.33
CA PHE A 429 -26.69 37.47 -14.62
C PHE A 429 -26.77 38.60 -15.65
N PHE A 430 -27.82 39.43 -15.55
CA PHE A 430 -27.98 40.60 -16.39
C PHE A 430 -28.30 41.84 -15.56
N ASN A 431 -27.80 42.99 -16.03
CA ASN A 431 -28.27 44.29 -15.57
C ASN A 431 -29.39 44.76 -16.50
N THR A 432 -30.63 44.57 -16.08
CA THR A 432 -31.82 44.88 -16.88
C THR A 432 -32.36 46.26 -16.55
N THR A 433 -33.40 46.70 -17.25
CA THR A 433 -34.14 47.91 -16.89
C THR A 433 -34.82 47.83 -15.51
N TYR A 434 -34.91 46.63 -14.92
CA TYR A 434 -35.48 46.37 -13.59
C TYR A 434 -34.42 46.16 -12.50
N GLY A 435 -33.14 46.44 -12.82
CA GLY A 435 -32.00 46.29 -11.91
C GLY A 435 -31.15 45.05 -12.21
N GLU A 436 -30.30 44.69 -11.24
CA GLU A 436 -29.47 43.49 -11.30
C GLU A 436 -30.32 42.25 -11.01
N GLU A 437 -30.36 41.31 -11.95
CA GLU A 437 -31.21 40.12 -11.87
C GLU A 437 -30.44 38.84 -12.24
N VAL A 438 -30.78 37.74 -11.58
CA VAL A 438 -30.30 36.39 -11.91
C VAL A 438 -31.43 35.59 -12.53
N PHE A 439 -31.12 34.87 -13.61
CA PHE A 439 -32.08 34.13 -14.41
C PHE A 439 -31.77 32.65 -14.38
N LEU A 440 -32.80 31.84 -14.16
CA LEU A 440 -32.72 30.40 -14.13
C LEU A 440 -33.83 29.80 -14.98
N ALA A 441 -33.47 28.99 -15.98
CA ALA A 441 -34.45 28.27 -16.78
C ALA A 441 -35.02 27.08 -15.99
N GLN A 442 -36.35 26.99 -15.92
CA GLN A 442 -37.10 25.92 -15.26
C GLN A 442 -38.07 25.27 -16.26
N GLY A 443 -37.54 24.55 -17.25
CA GLY A 443 -38.32 23.99 -18.34
C GLY A 443 -38.77 25.07 -19.32
N SER A 444 -40.08 25.34 -19.40
CA SER A 444 -40.66 26.31 -20.34
C SER A 444 -40.86 27.70 -19.75
N VAL A 445 -40.22 28.03 -18.62
CA VAL A 445 -40.27 29.34 -17.98
C VAL A 445 -38.86 29.79 -17.58
N LEU A 446 -38.66 31.09 -17.50
CA LEU A 446 -37.43 31.68 -16.94
C LEU A 446 -37.78 32.32 -15.59
N GLU A 447 -37.25 31.76 -14.51
CA GLU A 447 -37.39 32.34 -13.18
C GLU A 447 -36.44 33.51 -13.02
N VAL A 448 -36.93 34.58 -12.40
CA VAL A 448 -36.19 35.82 -12.18
C VAL A 448 -36.02 36.05 -10.69
N TYR A 449 -34.77 36.26 -10.28
CA TYR A 449 -34.38 36.52 -8.90
C TYR A 449 -33.76 37.91 -8.79
N ASP A 450 -34.01 38.60 -7.69
CA ASP A 450 -33.25 39.81 -7.35
C ASP A 450 -31.79 39.43 -7.06
N ALA A 451 -30.82 40.03 -7.75
CA ALA A 451 -29.44 39.57 -7.64
C ALA A 451 -28.79 39.85 -6.28
N ASN A 452 -29.32 40.80 -5.49
CA ASN A 452 -28.75 41.15 -4.20
C ASN A 452 -29.28 40.26 -3.08
N THR A 453 -30.59 39.95 -3.11
CA THR A 453 -31.32 39.20 -2.07
C THR A 453 -31.60 37.74 -2.45
N LEU A 454 -31.45 37.37 -3.72
CA LEU A 454 -31.88 36.09 -4.29
C LEU A 454 -33.33 35.70 -3.96
N GLU A 455 -34.18 36.68 -3.62
CA GLU A 455 -35.62 36.46 -3.51
C GLU A 455 -36.22 36.25 -4.90
N PHE A 456 -37.02 35.20 -5.04
CA PHE A 456 -37.79 34.95 -6.25
C PHE A 456 -38.74 36.12 -6.52
N LYS A 457 -38.61 36.76 -7.69
CA LYS A 457 -39.46 37.87 -8.11
C LYS A 457 -40.70 37.37 -8.84
N TYR A 458 -40.49 36.63 -9.93
CA TYR A 458 -41.56 36.14 -10.82
C TYR A 458 -41.01 35.17 -11.89
N GLU A 459 -41.92 34.57 -12.65
CA GLU A 459 -41.65 33.74 -13.82
C GLU A 459 -41.95 34.51 -15.11
N LEU A 460 -41.01 34.53 -16.05
CA LEU A 460 -41.27 34.93 -17.43
C LEU A 460 -41.83 33.72 -18.19
N LYS A 461 -43.11 33.81 -18.57
CA LYS A 461 -43.85 32.74 -19.26
C LYS A 461 -43.93 33.00 -20.75
N PHE A 462 -43.80 31.93 -21.52
CA PHE A 462 -43.84 31.97 -22.97
C PHE A 462 -45.13 31.32 -23.46
N SER A 463 -45.89 32.05 -24.28
CA SER A 463 -47.12 31.50 -24.89
C SER A 463 -46.84 30.66 -26.14
N GLN A 464 -45.65 30.80 -26.73
CA GLN A 464 -45.29 30.19 -28.02
C GLN A 464 -44.01 29.35 -27.99
N ILE A 465 -43.32 29.28 -26.85
CA ILE A 465 -42.08 28.53 -26.67
C ILE A 465 -42.36 27.36 -25.75
N TYR A 466 -42.13 26.14 -26.24
CA TYR A 466 -42.32 24.92 -25.46
C TYR A 466 -41.08 24.55 -24.63
N SER A 467 -39.88 24.81 -25.16
CA SER A 467 -38.59 24.60 -24.50
C SER A 467 -37.67 25.76 -24.84
N ILE A 468 -36.94 26.24 -23.85
CA ILE A 468 -35.89 27.25 -24.05
C ILE A 468 -34.59 26.50 -24.26
N ASP A 469 -33.96 26.72 -25.41
CA ASP A 469 -32.73 26.03 -25.79
C ASP A 469 -31.49 26.95 -25.75
N ASP A 470 -31.70 28.28 -25.75
CA ASP A 470 -30.77 29.31 -25.26
C ASP A 470 -31.52 30.64 -25.07
N PHE A 471 -30.93 31.58 -24.32
CA PHE A 471 -31.44 32.94 -24.17
C PHE A 471 -30.34 33.99 -23.95
N LEU A 472 -30.69 35.24 -24.23
CA LEU A 472 -29.82 36.39 -24.09
C LEU A 472 -30.61 37.67 -23.89
N TYR A 473 -30.08 38.58 -23.08
CA TYR A 473 -30.51 39.97 -23.01
C TYR A 473 -29.46 40.87 -23.66
N THR A 474 -29.85 41.64 -24.67
CA THR A 474 -28.90 42.46 -25.45
C THR A 474 -28.65 43.83 -24.84
N SER A 475 -27.54 44.43 -25.21
CA SER A 475 -27.22 45.83 -24.91
C SER A 475 -28.28 46.83 -25.40
N SER A 476 -29.03 46.47 -26.44
CA SER A 476 -30.16 47.23 -26.98
C SER A 476 -31.47 47.09 -26.18
N GLY A 477 -31.49 46.26 -25.14
CA GLY A 477 -32.63 46.09 -24.25
C GLY A 477 -33.68 45.07 -24.72
N PHE A 478 -33.35 44.25 -25.72
CA PHE A 478 -34.23 43.20 -26.22
C PHE A 478 -33.86 41.84 -25.64
N TRP A 479 -34.88 40.99 -25.52
CA TRP A 479 -34.72 39.61 -25.08
C TRP A 479 -34.79 38.68 -26.27
N PHE A 480 -33.83 37.77 -26.36
CA PHE A 480 -33.80 36.74 -27.38
C PHE A 480 -33.85 35.37 -26.75
N PHE A 481 -34.63 34.51 -27.40
CA PHE A 481 -34.79 33.11 -27.01
C PHE A 481 -34.71 32.27 -28.26
N THR A 482 -34.20 31.06 -28.11
CA THR A 482 -34.22 30.06 -29.17
C THR A 482 -34.92 28.82 -28.67
N ASP A 483 -35.70 28.20 -29.55
CA ASP A 483 -36.14 26.81 -29.41
C ASP A 483 -35.53 25.96 -30.55
N GLY A 484 -35.98 24.72 -30.64
CA GLY A 484 -35.48 23.76 -31.60
C GLY A 484 -35.65 24.14 -33.08
N ASP A 485 -36.44 25.16 -33.41
CA ASP A 485 -36.72 25.56 -34.81
C ASP A 485 -36.64 27.08 -35.07
N TYR A 486 -36.84 27.90 -34.04
CA TYR A 486 -37.03 29.33 -34.17
C TYR A 486 -36.14 30.14 -33.23
N ILE A 487 -35.79 31.35 -33.68
CA ILE A 487 -35.32 32.44 -32.84
C ILE A 487 -36.45 33.46 -32.67
N PHE A 488 -36.57 33.97 -31.45
CA PHE A 488 -37.61 34.91 -31.06
C PHE A 488 -36.97 36.17 -30.48
N SER A 489 -37.60 37.31 -30.75
CA SER A 489 -37.29 38.60 -30.15
C SER A 489 -38.46 39.07 -29.31
N PHE A 490 -38.18 39.54 -28.10
CA PHE A 490 -39.18 40.04 -27.16
C PHE A 490 -38.75 41.38 -26.55
N SER A 491 -39.75 42.21 -26.24
CA SER A 491 -39.61 43.22 -25.19
C SER A 491 -40.16 42.67 -23.88
N ARG A 492 -39.75 43.27 -22.76
CA ARG A 492 -40.17 42.86 -21.42
C ARG A 492 -40.80 44.03 -20.68
N ASP A 493 -42.04 43.83 -20.24
CA ASP A 493 -42.75 44.69 -19.30
C ASP A 493 -42.96 43.90 -18.00
N ASN A 494 -42.05 44.12 -17.04
CA ASN A 494 -41.96 43.41 -15.77
C ASN A 494 -41.97 41.87 -15.93
N ASP A 495 -43.04 41.19 -15.52
CA ASP A 495 -43.24 39.74 -15.58
C ASP A 495 -43.78 39.25 -16.94
N LYS A 496 -43.98 40.15 -17.90
CA LYS A 496 -44.56 39.83 -19.21
C LYS A 496 -43.54 40.00 -20.33
N LEU A 497 -43.41 38.95 -21.13
CA LEU A 497 -42.71 38.99 -22.41
C LEU A 497 -43.70 39.31 -23.53
N ILE A 498 -43.39 40.32 -24.34
CA ILE A 498 -44.17 40.75 -25.49
C ILE A 498 -43.39 40.37 -26.75
N LEU A 499 -43.93 39.42 -27.52
CA LEU A 499 -43.30 38.96 -28.76
C LEU A 499 -43.23 40.10 -29.77
N ILE A 500 -42.03 40.37 -30.27
CA ILE A 500 -41.77 41.34 -31.34
C ILE A 500 -41.67 40.61 -32.68
N ASP A 501 -40.84 39.57 -32.75
CA ASP A 501 -40.59 38.85 -34.00
C ASP A 501 -40.24 37.38 -33.75
N LYS A 502 -40.47 36.55 -34.76
CA LYS A 502 -40.19 35.12 -34.80
C LYS A 502 -39.64 34.74 -36.17
N LYS A 503 -38.47 34.11 -36.21
CA LYS A 503 -37.84 33.64 -37.46
C LYS A 503 -37.43 32.18 -37.34
N LEU A 504 -37.62 31.42 -38.42
CA LEU A 504 -37.00 30.11 -38.56
C LEU A 504 -35.48 30.31 -38.64
N HIS A 505 -34.70 29.46 -37.95
CA HIS A 505 -33.24 29.51 -38.02
C HIS A 505 -32.69 28.54 -39.08
N PHE A 506 -32.70 27.25 -38.80
CA PHE A 506 -32.24 26.20 -39.70
C PHE A 506 -33.41 25.59 -40.48
N SER A 507 -33.11 25.04 -41.66
CA SER A 507 -34.12 24.39 -42.50
C SER A 507 -34.61 23.06 -41.94
N ALA A 508 -33.81 22.43 -41.08
CA ALA A 508 -34.11 21.19 -40.39
C ALA A 508 -33.98 21.38 -38.87
N HIS A 509 -34.84 20.71 -38.13
CA HIS A 509 -34.77 20.60 -36.68
C HIS A 509 -33.46 19.91 -36.26
N GLN A 510 -32.69 20.53 -35.36
CA GLN A 510 -31.39 19.99 -34.94
C GLN A 510 -31.46 19.16 -33.67
N SER A 511 -32.16 19.68 -32.65
CA SER A 511 -32.54 19.02 -31.40
C SER A 511 -33.29 20.04 -30.52
N GLY A 512 -33.51 19.72 -29.23
CA GLY A 512 -34.02 20.66 -28.22
C GLY A 512 -32.96 21.06 -27.18
N TYR A 513 -31.69 21.18 -27.59
CA TYR A 513 -30.54 21.53 -26.74
C TYR A 513 -29.33 21.94 -27.60
N ASN A 514 -28.21 22.38 -27.01
CA ASN A 514 -26.96 22.81 -27.69
C ASN A 514 -27.07 23.98 -28.69
N TYR A 515 -28.13 24.78 -28.60
CA TYR A 515 -28.17 26.07 -29.28
C TYR A 515 -27.33 27.10 -28.53
N SER A 516 -26.86 28.10 -29.27
CA SER A 516 -26.08 29.20 -28.73
C SER A 516 -26.40 30.50 -29.45
N VAL A 517 -26.79 31.51 -28.70
CA VAL A 517 -26.93 32.88 -29.17
C VAL A 517 -25.92 33.79 -28.48
N VAL A 518 -25.19 34.54 -29.30
CA VAL A 518 -24.16 35.50 -28.84
C VAL A 518 -24.44 36.87 -29.47
N GLU A 519 -24.55 37.92 -28.65
CA GLU A 519 -24.56 39.29 -29.16
C GLU A 519 -23.16 39.67 -29.63
N ILE A 520 -23.10 40.22 -30.84
CA ILE A 520 -21.91 40.83 -31.41
C ILE A 520 -22.20 42.30 -31.69
N LYS A 521 -21.22 43.05 -32.22
CA LYS A 521 -21.38 44.49 -32.49
C LYS A 521 -22.58 44.84 -33.40
N ASN A 522 -22.94 46.13 -33.38
CA ASN A 522 -23.93 46.73 -34.28
C ASN A 522 -25.32 46.08 -34.21
N ASN A 523 -25.77 45.69 -33.01
CA ASN A 523 -27.05 44.99 -32.80
C ASN A 523 -27.18 43.74 -33.67
N GLN A 524 -26.12 42.92 -33.73
CA GLN A 524 -26.14 41.66 -34.44
C GLN A 524 -26.09 40.49 -33.47
N LEU A 525 -26.75 39.39 -33.83
CA LEU A 525 -26.72 38.15 -33.08
C LEU A 525 -26.14 37.06 -33.96
N LEU A 526 -25.27 36.25 -33.35
CA LEU A 526 -24.82 35.02 -33.92
C LEU A 526 -25.57 33.85 -33.28
N LEU A 527 -26.30 33.09 -34.09
CA LEU A 527 -26.97 31.87 -33.67
C LEU A 527 -26.30 30.65 -34.30
N GLY A 528 -25.92 29.66 -33.49
CA GLY A 528 -25.38 28.39 -33.97
C GLY A 528 -25.89 27.19 -33.20
N HIS A 529 -25.57 26.01 -33.73
CA HIS A 529 -25.86 24.73 -33.12
C HIS A 529 -24.72 23.74 -33.39
N LYS A 530 -24.42 22.85 -32.45
CA LYS A 530 -23.29 21.88 -32.50
C LYS A 530 -23.29 20.96 -33.72
N ASN A 531 -24.47 20.63 -34.25
CA ASN A 531 -24.63 19.76 -35.42
C ASN A 531 -24.53 20.51 -36.76
N GLU A 532 -24.45 21.84 -36.75
CA GLU A 532 -24.42 22.66 -37.95
C GLU A 532 -23.00 23.16 -38.25
N ALA A 533 -22.63 23.12 -39.53
CA ALA A 533 -21.30 23.55 -39.98
C ALA A 533 -21.16 25.08 -40.09
N TYR A 534 -22.24 25.81 -39.86
CA TYR A 534 -22.35 27.26 -39.99
C TYR A 534 -23.23 27.82 -38.88
N SER A 535 -23.09 29.13 -38.67
CA SER A 535 -23.96 29.92 -37.80
C SER A 535 -24.72 30.94 -38.64
N ILE A 536 -25.82 31.46 -38.11
CA ILE A 536 -26.69 32.43 -38.76
C ILE A 536 -26.48 33.79 -38.09
N LEU A 537 -26.19 34.79 -38.93
CA LEU A 537 -26.08 36.18 -38.49
C LEU A 537 -27.43 36.88 -38.65
N TYR A 538 -28.00 37.32 -37.53
CA TYR A 538 -29.18 38.19 -37.51
C TYR A 538 -28.76 39.63 -37.23
N ALA A 539 -29.40 40.59 -37.90
CA ALA A 539 -29.39 41.99 -37.52
C ALA A 539 -30.70 42.32 -36.79
N ILE A 540 -30.59 43.14 -35.75
CA ILE A 540 -31.73 43.65 -34.97
C ILE A 540 -31.91 45.13 -35.32
N ASN A 541 -33.12 45.50 -35.73
CA ASN A 541 -33.44 46.92 -35.94
C ASN A 541 -33.79 47.63 -34.62
N THR A 542 -34.09 48.93 -34.68
CA THR A 542 -34.41 49.74 -33.49
C THR A 542 -35.68 49.30 -32.76
N ASP A 543 -36.56 48.56 -33.43
CA ASP A 543 -37.83 48.09 -32.88
C ASP A 543 -37.77 46.60 -32.46
N GLY A 544 -36.59 45.97 -32.55
CA GLY A 544 -36.36 44.59 -32.14
C GLY A 544 -36.65 43.52 -33.21
N PHE A 545 -36.99 43.88 -34.44
CA PHE A 545 -37.22 42.91 -35.52
C PHE A 545 -35.93 42.28 -36.03
N LEU A 546 -36.01 40.98 -36.33
CA LEU A 546 -34.91 40.14 -36.76
C LEU A 546 -34.82 40.09 -38.28
N THR A 547 -33.64 40.38 -38.83
CA THR A 547 -33.35 40.16 -40.26
C THR A 547 -32.17 39.22 -40.41
N GLN A 548 -32.39 38.02 -40.95
CA GLN A 548 -31.30 37.12 -41.33
C GLN A 548 -30.46 37.82 -42.40
N THR A 549 -29.20 38.09 -42.07
CA THR A 549 -28.30 38.84 -42.93
C THR A 549 -27.48 37.91 -43.81
N LYS A 550 -26.95 36.83 -43.21
CA LYS A 550 -26.14 35.81 -43.91
C LYS A 550 -25.93 34.58 -43.02
N THR A 551 -25.55 33.46 -43.64
CA THR A 551 -24.88 32.36 -42.96
C THR A 551 -23.38 32.62 -42.93
N ILE A 552 -22.71 32.20 -41.85
CA ILE A 552 -21.26 32.36 -41.67
C ILE A 552 -20.63 31.03 -41.25
N ASP A 553 -19.43 30.74 -41.74
CA ASP A 553 -18.69 29.50 -41.47
C ASP A 553 -18.00 29.53 -40.10
N ILE A 554 -18.77 29.85 -39.07
CA ILE A 554 -18.37 29.73 -37.66
C ILE A 554 -19.21 28.60 -37.05
N ILE A 555 -18.55 27.59 -36.52
CA ILE A 555 -19.20 26.48 -35.82
C ILE A 555 -19.33 26.85 -34.35
N ILE A 556 -20.52 26.71 -33.77
CA ILE A 556 -20.74 26.85 -32.34
C ILE A 556 -20.95 25.46 -31.73
N ASP A 557 -19.88 24.92 -31.13
CA ASP A 557 -19.92 23.68 -30.36
C ASP A 557 -20.24 24.00 -28.89
N GLN A 558 -21.50 24.34 -28.59
CA GLN A 558 -21.96 24.50 -27.21
C GLN A 558 -22.20 23.13 -26.56
N ASP A 559 -21.82 23.02 -25.29
CA ASP A 559 -22.29 21.96 -24.37
C ASP A 559 -22.81 22.68 -23.10
N ARG A 560 -22.57 22.16 -21.88
CA ARG A 560 -23.02 22.78 -20.60
C ARG A 560 -22.32 24.10 -20.21
N LYS A 561 -21.47 24.66 -21.07
CA LYS A 561 -20.69 25.89 -20.85
C LYS A 561 -20.74 26.76 -22.12
N ARG A 562 -20.72 28.09 -21.97
CA ARG A 562 -20.58 29.01 -23.11
C ARG A 562 -19.15 28.91 -23.66
N ASN A 563 -19.01 28.24 -24.80
CA ASN A 563 -17.72 28.04 -25.47
C ASN A 563 -17.36 29.16 -26.46
N MET A 564 -18.21 30.18 -26.58
CA MET A 564 -18.01 31.30 -27.48
C MET A 564 -18.28 32.62 -26.77
N GLN A 565 -17.45 33.62 -27.07
CA GLN A 565 -17.60 34.97 -26.51
C GLN A 565 -17.22 36.02 -27.55
N PHE A 566 -17.94 37.14 -27.54
CA PHE A 566 -17.57 38.34 -28.27
C PHE A 566 -16.74 39.26 -27.37
N ASN A 567 -15.55 39.65 -27.82
CA ASN A 567 -14.76 40.68 -27.17
C ASN A 567 -15.00 42.02 -27.86
N ILE A 568 -15.61 42.97 -27.14
CA ILE A 568 -15.96 44.28 -27.68
C ILE A 568 -14.75 45.21 -27.84
N ALA A 569 -13.73 45.09 -26.98
CA ALA A 569 -12.57 45.98 -26.97
C ALA A 569 -11.72 45.82 -28.25
N GLU A 570 -11.50 44.57 -28.66
CA GLU A 570 -10.69 44.20 -29.83
C GLU A 570 -11.56 43.69 -31.00
N ASN A 571 -12.88 43.69 -30.82
CA ASN A 571 -13.86 43.47 -31.88
C ASN A 571 -13.70 42.11 -32.61
N PHE A 572 -13.59 41.02 -31.84
CA PHE A 572 -13.48 39.65 -32.37
C PHE A 572 -14.38 38.67 -31.62
N ILE A 573 -14.56 37.49 -32.21
CA ILE A 573 -15.27 36.35 -31.61
C ILE A 573 -14.24 35.28 -31.30
N ILE A 574 -14.22 34.77 -30.06
CA ILE A 574 -13.37 33.64 -29.67
C ILE A 574 -14.22 32.39 -29.50
N ASN A 575 -13.74 31.26 -30.03
CA ASN A 575 -14.28 29.93 -29.76
C ASN A 575 -13.25 29.16 -28.93
N TYR A 576 -13.57 28.98 -27.65
CA TYR A 576 -12.70 28.33 -26.67
C TYR A 576 -12.51 26.83 -26.96
N LYS A 577 -13.54 26.14 -27.45
CA LYS A 577 -13.47 24.70 -27.73
C LYS A 577 -12.65 24.36 -28.98
N LYS A 578 -12.56 25.29 -29.94
CA LYS A 578 -11.76 25.12 -31.17
C LYS A 578 -10.39 25.80 -31.10
N ASN A 579 -10.11 26.54 -30.02
CA ASN A 579 -8.95 27.43 -29.90
C ASN A 579 -8.77 28.37 -31.10
N LYS A 580 -9.87 29.00 -31.54
CA LYS A 580 -9.91 29.87 -32.73
C LYS A 580 -10.44 31.25 -32.40
N VAL A 581 -9.87 32.26 -33.05
CA VAL A 581 -10.34 33.64 -33.02
C VAL A 581 -10.80 34.05 -34.42
N TYR A 582 -11.96 34.65 -34.50
CA TYR A 582 -12.61 35.09 -35.73
C TYR A 582 -12.78 36.60 -35.73
N SER A 583 -12.50 37.25 -36.86
CA SER A 583 -12.84 38.67 -37.02
C SER A 583 -14.35 38.83 -36.99
N SER A 584 -14.86 39.80 -36.26
CA SER A 584 -16.30 40.12 -36.29
C SER A 584 -16.74 40.90 -37.54
N ASP A 585 -15.81 41.38 -38.37
CA ASP A 585 -16.11 42.12 -39.60
C ASP A 585 -16.44 41.19 -40.75
N ASN A 586 -15.55 40.24 -41.02
CA ASN A 586 -15.65 39.33 -42.16
C ASN A 586 -15.85 37.86 -41.74
N PHE A 587 -15.83 37.55 -40.44
CA PHE A 587 -16.02 36.20 -39.87
C PHE A 587 -14.97 35.17 -40.29
N SER A 588 -13.84 35.60 -40.85
CA SER A 588 -12.70 34.71 -41.12
C SER A 588 -11.88 34.46 -39.86
N VAL A 589 -11.27 33.28 -39.76
CA VAL A 589 -10.28 32.97 -38.72
C VAL A 589 -9.10 33.94 -38.85
N THR A 590 -8.78 34.63 -37.76
CA THR A 590 -7.66 35.59 -37.66
C THR A 590 -6.45 34.99 -36.96
N SER A 591 -6.69 34.16 -35.95
CA SER A 591 -5.63 33.46 -35.22
C SER A 591 -6.12 32.15 -34.62
N THR A 592 -5.18 31.27 -34.32
CA THR A 592 -5.37 30.06 -33.52
C THR A 592 -4.36 30.07 -32.39
N PHE A 593 -4.72 29.55 -31.22
CA PHE A 593 -3.82 29.50 -30.07
C PHE A 593 -3.58 28.04 -29.62
N PRO A 594 -2.33 27.63 -29.37
CA PRO A 594 -2.05 26.27 -28.94
C PRO A 594 -2.32 26.03 -27.45
N TYR A 595 -2.34 27.11 -26.65
CA TYR A 595 -2.53 27.07 -25.19
C TYR A 595 -3.43 28.21 -24.73
N PRO A 596 -4.15 28.05 -23.60
CA PRO A 596 -4.40 26.79 -22.87
C PRO A 596 -5.06 25.73 -23.75
N ASN A 597 -4.87 24.45 -23.43
CA ASN A 597 -5.59 23.36 -24.10
C ASN A 597 -7.11 23.48 -23.86
N PHE A 598 -7.50 23.92 -22.65
CA PHE A 598 -8.88 24.17 -22.23
C PHE A 598 -9.00 25.62 -21.78
N SER A 599 -9.36 26.49 -22.73
CA SER A 599 -9.63 27.91 -22.45
C SER A 599 -11.01 28.08 -21.81
N SER A 600 -11.13 29.05 -20.92
CA SER A 600 -12.37 29.34 -20.19
C SER A 600 -12.67 30.82 -20.02
N GLY A 601 -11.73 31.69 -20.39
CA GLY A 601 -11.93 33.12 -20.31
C GLY A 601 -10.96 33.90 -21.18
N ILE A 602 -11.25 35.20 -21.29
CA ILE A 602 -10.43 36.16 -22.00
C ILE A 602 -10.44 37.48 -21.23
N SER A 603 -9.31 38.17 -21.29
CA SER A 603 -9.19 39.53 -20.76
C SER A 603 -10.23 40.47 -21.39
N LYS A 604 -10.67 41.47 -20.62
CA LYS A 604 -11.53 42.57 -21.03
C LYS A 604 -10.92 43.36 -22.17
N ASN A 605 -9.60 43.59 -22.12
CA ASN A 605 -8.87 44.22 -23.22
C ASN A 605 -8.64 43.28 -24.42
N GLY A 606 -9.03 42.02 -24.33
CA GLY A 606 -8.97 41.04 -25.41
C GLY A 606 -7.58 40.53 -25.76
N LYS A 607 -6.55 40.85 -24.99
CA LYS A 607 -5.15 40.51 -25.29
C LYS A 607 -4.69 39.17 -24.73
N GLU A 608 -5.25 38.76 -23.61
CA GLU A 608 -4.88 37.53 -22.90
C GLU A 608 -6.04 36.53 -22.87
N ILE A 609 -5.73 35.25 -23.10
CA ILE A 609 -6.65 34.11 -23.01
C ILE A 609 -6.26 33.28 -21.78
N TYR A 610 -7.26 32.87 -21.00
CA TYR A 610 -7.07 32.18 -19.72
C TYR A 610 -7.64 30.76 -19.76
N GLY A 611 -6.98 29.84 -19.06
CA GLY A 611 -7.48 28.48 -18.87
C GLY A 611 -6.45 27.55 -18.25
N SER A 612 -6.65 26.25 -18.40
CA SER A 612 -5.74 25.23 -17.88
C SER A 612 -5.46 24.15 -18.92
N ASN A 613 -4.53 23.26 -18.60
CA ASN A 613 -4.25 22.07 -19.41
C ASN A 613 -4.88 20.81 -18.80
N ASN A 614 -5.83 20.97 -17.87
CA ASN A 614 -6.57 19.90 -17.22
C ASN A 614 -7.73 19.47 -18.13
N ASP A 615 -7.62 18.29 -18.75
CA ASP A 615 -8.66 17.77 -19.65
C ASP A 615 -9.82 17.15 -18.86
N GLU A 616 -11.02 17.66 -19.10
CA GLU A 616 -12.24 17.16 -18.48
C GLU A 616 -12.59 15.72 -18.85
N ASN A 617 -11.99 15.18 -19.91
CA ASN A 617 -12.20 13.80 -20.36
C ASN A 617 -11.17 12.81 -19.79
N TRP A 618 -10.17 13.27 -19.03
CA TRP A 618 -9.21 12.37 -18.42
C TRP A 618 -9.80 11.68 -17.19
N ASN A 619 -9.70 10.36 -17.17
CA ASN A 619 -9.98 9.58 -15.98
C ASN A 619 -9.08 10.04 -14.81
N ILE A 620 -9.64 9.99 -13.61
CA ILE A 620 -8.91 10.31 -12.38
C ILE A 620 -8.23 9.04 -11.87
N THR A 621 -6.98 8.88 -12.29
CA THR A 621 -6.06 7.80 -11.90
C THR A 621 -4.72 8.40 -11.45
N ASP A 622 -3.81 7.56 -10.96
CA ASP A 622 -2.45 7.98 -10.58
C ASP A 622 -1.67 8.61 -11.75
N ASP A 623 -1.88 8.09 -12.97
CA ASP A 623 -1.25 8.60 -14.21
C ASP A 623 -1.94 9.85 -14.79
N SER A 624 -3.01 10.33 -14.15
CA SER A 624 -3.77 11.49 -14.62
C SER A 624 -2.92 12.76 -14.57
N LYS A 625 -2.78 13.43 -15.71
CA LYS A 625 -1.88 14.58 -15.94
C LYS A 625 -2.43 15.92 -15.44
N HIS A 626 -3.45 15.90 -14.58
CA HIS A 626 -3.98 17.13 -13.98
C HIS A 626 -2.89 17.82 -13.16
N GLU A 627 -2.77 19.14 -13.31
CA GLU A 627 -1.80 19.97 -12.61
C GLU A 627 -2.49 21.18 -11.93
N LYS A 628 -1.89 21.62 -10.81
CA LYS A 628 -2.27 22.86 -10.13
C LYS A 628 -1.58 24.06 -10.79
N LYS A 629 -1.92 24.28 -12.06
CA LYS A 629 -1.40 25.37 -12.88
C LYS A 629 -2.50 26.00 -13.72
N ALA A 630 -2.46 27.31 -13.80
CA ALA A 630 -3.17 28.10 -14.79
C ALA A 630 -2.23 28.48 -15.94
N VAL A 631 -2.82 28.74 -17.10
CA VAL A 631 -2.12 29.15 -18.31
C VAL A 631 -2.72 30.45 -18.81
N VAL A 632 -1.86 31.44 -19.02
CA VAL A 632 -2.23 32.72 -19.62
C VAL A 632 -1.51 32.82 -20.95
N TYR A 633 -2.27 32.92 -22.04
CA TYR A 633 -1.74 33.10 -23.40
C TYR A 633 -1.92 34.55 -23.85
N ASN A 634 -0.83 35.23 -24.15
CA ASN A 634 -0.84 36.57 -24.70
C ASN A 634 -0.94 36.50 -26.23
N ARG A 635 -2.02 37.05 -26.78
CA ARG A 635 -2.33 37.02 -28.22
C ARG A 635 -1.43 37.93 -29.05
N GLU A 636 -0.88 39.00 -28.47
CA GLU A 636 -0.01 39.94 -29.18
C GLU A 636 1.40 39.36 -29.34
N THR A 637 1.97 38.81 -28.27
CA THR A 637 3.31 38.22 -28.28
C THR A 637 3.31 36.75 -28.71
N GLN A 638 2.15 36.10 -28.68
CA GLN A 638 1.97 34.66 -28.89
C GLN A 638 2.74 33.77 -27.89
N LEU A 639 3.12 34.35 -26.75
CA LEU A 639 3.75 33.65 -25.64
C LEU A 639 2.68 33.24 -24.61
N PHE A 640 2.99 32.22 -23.82
CA PHE A 640 2.17 31.82 -22.68
C PHE A 640 3.03 31.62 -21.45
N ASP A 641 2.41 31.88 -20.30
CA ASP A 641 3.02 31.73 -18.98
C ASP A 641 2.19 30.76 -18.14
N TYR A 642 2.88 30.08 -17.21
CA TYR A 642 2.26 29.21 -16.22
C TYR A 642 2.26 29.88 -14.85
N TYR A 643 1.12 29.83 -14.19
CA TYR A 643 0.95 30.33 -12.82
C TYR A 643 0.61 29.14 -11.92
N ILE A 644 1.32 29.01 -10.80
CA ILE A 644 1.04 27.97 -9.80
C ILE A 644 -0.23 28.36 -9.05
N THR A 645 -1.17 27.42 -8.94
CA THR A 645 -2.44 27.62 -8.23
C THR A 645 -2.49 26.75 -6.98
N LYS A 646 -3.35 27.10 -6.02
CA LYS A 646 -3.61 26.30 -4.81
C LYS A 646 -4.34 24.99 -5.16
N GLY A 647 -5.22 25.04 -6.17
CA GLY A 647 -6.02 23.90 -6.62
C GLY A 647 -5.90 23.61 -8.11
N TYR A 648 -6.65 22.62 -8.59
CA TYR A 648 -6.77 22.28 -10.01
C TYR A 648 -7.81 23.21 -10.65
N SER A 649 -7.36 24.11 -11.52
CA SER A 649 -8.21 25.14 -12.13
C SER A 649 -9.19 24.55 -13.16
N HIS A 650 -10.48 24.88 -13.02
CA HIS A 650 -11.56 24.46 -13.93
C HIS A 650 -12.09 25.58 -14.81
N VAL A 651 -12.16 26.80 -14.26
CA VAL A 651 -12.66 27.99 -14.94
C VAL A 651 -11.79 29.16 -14.51
N ILE A 652 -11.31 29.95 -15.46
CA ILE A 652 -10.47 31.11 -15.21
C ILE A 652 -11.05 32.31 -15.96
N PHE A 653 -11.23 33.42 -15.25
CA PHE A 653 -11.81 34.65 -15.79
C PHE A 653 -11.16 35.89 -15.18
N GLU A 654 -11.30 37.04 -15.85
CA GLU A 654 -10.89 38.34 -15.31
C GLU A 654 -12.06 38.98 -14.54
N ASP A 655 -11.79 39.48 -13.33
CA ASP A 655 -12.79 40.15 -12.50
C ASP A 655 -13.02 41.63 -12.87
N PHE A 656 -13.84 42.31 -12.06
CA PHE A 656 -14.13 43.73 -12.21
C PHE A 656 -12.92 44.66 -12.03
N GLN A 657 -11.89 44.23 -11.28
CA GLN A 657 -10.66 44.97 -10.96
C GLN A 657 -9.50 44.65 -11.90
N GLY A 658 -9.65 43.65 -12.78
CA GLY A 658 -8.59 43.18 -13.67
C GLY A 658 -7.72 42.07 -13.08
N LYS A 659 -8.14 41.45 -11.98
CA LYS A 659 -7.48 40.28 -11.40
C LYS A 659 -7.92 39.03 -12.14
N ILE A 660 -7.01 38.07 -12.25
CA ILE A 660 -7.30 36.75 -12.82
C ILE A 660 -7.79 35.84 -11.69
N ILE A 661 -9.00 35.33 -11.83
CA ILE A 661 -9.70 34.51 -10.83
C ILE A 661 -9.86 33.09 -11.36
N SER A 662 -9.62 32.10 -10.51
CA SER A 662 -9.86 30.69 -10.80
C SER A 662 -10.95 30.10 -9.90
N ILE A 663 -11.86 29.32 -10.48
CA ILE A 663 -12.67 28.35 -9.76
C ILE A 663 -11.90 27.02 -9.81
N SER A 664 -11.40 26.60 -8.66
CA SER A 664 -10.47 25.48 -8.51
C SER A 664 -11.06 24.37 -7.64
N SER A 665 -10.52 23.16 -7.80
CA SER A 665 -10.76 22.04 -6.90
C SER A 665 -9.51 21.66 -6.11
N GLY A 666 -9.67 21.22 -4.85
CA GLY A 666 -8.53 20.77 -4.05
C GLY A 666 -7.92 19.46 -4.52
N MET A 667 -8.75 18.60 -5.10
CA MET A 667 -8.39 17.28 -5.64
C MET A 667 -8.59 17.24 -7.16
N LYS A 668 -7.98 16.27 -7.85
CA LYS A 668 -8.16 16.12 -9.30
C LYS A 668 -9.64 15.80 -9.60
N LYS A 669 -10.20 16.44 -10.64
CA LYS A 669 -11.58 16.23 -11.11
C LYS A 669 -11.62 16.29 -12.62
N GLU A 670 -12.47 15.45 -13.20
CA GLU A 670 -12.88 15.53 -14.61
C GLU A 670 -13.58 16.85 -14.96
N GLY A 671 -13.90 17.72 -13.99
CA GLY A 671 -14.49 19.02 -14.30
C GLY A 671 -15.26 19.59 -13.14
N LEU A 672 -15.60 20.88 -13.27
CA LEU A 672 -16.31 21.66 -12.26
C LEU A 672 -17.59 20.97 -11.74
N PHE A 673 -18.35 20.35 -12.66
CA PHE A 673 -19.68 19.82 -12.37
C PHE A 673 -19.69 18.37 -11.87
N ARG A 674 -18.51 17.75 -11.69
CA ARG A 674 -18.40 16.38 -11.19
C ARG A 674 -18.21 16.40 -9.68
N LYS A 675 -18.77 15.41 -8.97
CA LYS A 675 -18.61 15.27 -7.52
C LYS A 675 -17.32 14.50 -7.20
N ILE A 676 -16.73 14.75 -6.04
CA ILE A 676 -15.68 13.89 -5.48
C ILE A 676 -16.22 13.20 -4.24
N ASN A 677 -16.70 11.97 -4.38
CA ASN A 677 -17.20 11.18 -3.24
C ASN A 677 -18.20 11.95 -2.34
N ASN A 678 -19.04 12.82 -2.95
CA ASN A 678 -19.95 13.74 -2.26
C ASN A 678 -19.31 14.68 -1.21
N LYS A 679 -18.00 14.92 -1.28
CA LYS A 679 -17.27 15.89 -0.45
C LYS A 679 -17.20 17.25 -1.14
N GLU A 680 -17.15 18.30 -0.33
CA GLU A 680 -16.88 19.66 -0.78
C GLU A 680 -15.37 19.87 -0.99
N ASP A 681 -15.00 20.39 -2.16
CA ASP A 681 -13.59 20.59 -2.51
C ASP A 681 -13.35 21.77 -3.46
N LEU A 682 -14.39 22.54 -3.77
CA LEU A 682 -14.33 23.66 -4.70
C LEU A 682 -14.11 24.97 -3.93
N PHE A 683 -13.29 25.85 -4.50
CA PHE A 683 -13.01 27.17 -3.95
C PHE A 683 -12.66 28.14 -5.06
N ILE A 684 -12.69 29.44 -4.74
CA ILE A 684 -12.23 30.50 -5.65
C ILE A 684 -10.89 31.02 -5.16
N GLU A 685 -9.95 31.21 -6.08
CA GLU A 685 -8.64 31.79 -5.80
C GLU A 685 -8.27 32.88 -6.80
N VAL A 686 -7.52 33.88 -6.33
CA VAL A 686 -6.84 34.84 -7.20
C VAL A 686 -5.53 34.19 -7.68
N ILE A 687 -5.27 34.29 -8.98
CA ILE A 687 -4.01 33.83 -9.58
C ILE A 687 -3.01 34.99 -9.51
N GLU A 688 -1.91 34.78 -8.81
CA GLU A 688 -0.83 35.77 -8.60
C GLU A 688 0.44 35.43 -9.36
#